data_AF-A0A4P6HP42-F1
#
_entry.id   AF-A0A4P6HP42-F1
#
_cell.length_a   1.000
_cell.length_b   1.000
_cell.length_c   1.000
_cell.angle_alpha   90.00
_cell.angle_beta   90.00
_cell.angle_gamma   90.00
#
_symmetry.space_group_name_H-M   'P 1'
#
loop_
_entity.id
_entity.type
_entity.pdbx_description
1 polymer ?
#
loop_
_entity_poly.entity_id
_entity_poly.type
_entity_poly.pdbx_seq_one_letter_code
_entity_poly.pdbx_strand_id
1 'polypeptide(L)'
;MTTPRVVLRPVTVLILCLCLVAALGRTARANDSAAAYDAAVLEAKAHAADPGPWSVSNLKVITGPGSGDGNAYVDGKVVAATFTKSSYYTSAYPGLSMTVYGQPASSASWVTVGGELKSYLTSQGVTFADVKLETSRVLGMSQTNSNDAVVELLVSPDVNTIQRPTKDPSVAGQPTSLGSAATFVRPAGMTDAAYGNFVAYYNSWEAAAYGSSNFPWTQLGYTYRWGLGPTLGDIRGLSEFIILGGTRYTVYAVYSLGSYLYTSGSGSGDFRVTGALDTLWAGRQFQPRGDSVVIEAGATVSGGQGLLISSPGYTVSNAGTITGTTAAKYGLGGTADVAVLFLGREAATGSLAEPYGRANTLYNAGNIDSPGTAVMALAGDTVVVNSGTITGGQAAVVTGDGADRLELRGGTVSGRVDLGGGQDSLVATGPSSLAFALAPQGTSAAPVQNVESVSLGPQTSLALTFDPSGYVATGQRYAIVSGGSVALADAGLAVTSNLPMVRFTAAADTSGLAVTGWRDPGWYARSLASPSLGAALDAAAATVRPGMEGLIGFLDHSPDAAGAASRLLPGPQTRSMALAVDGASAFTAAFAERLAGLRGSTGAAGLAAPGFYGHGAGLGDLEALGRLALAGQPAALAEPWRAAVPGSAPAAPMGDGPGLAETAAQGPVEAFATLYGGQGQGVSSGDAPGYASSSAGAMGGLGIRALPGLRLGLVGGYAWTGADYFTGRGRSDDQVWRAGAYAAVDAGPWTLDALAAYGWHTARSSRPVWDSVAESTGTMGEWLGFARAARRFDFGNGLAAEPFAVGQFVSLRRDAATESGAGAANLLVAADTSLSLTSVAGLRLEKTFAFGAWRLTPEVFGGWKHEYGDPAPSVTAALAGAPDAPFAASGGAVDRDQARFGAGLKLWGTGGAAVAARFDGTAGGTRSSYGLSLGLRLGF
;
A
#
# COMPACT_ATOMS: atom_id res chain seq x y z
N MET A 1 -26.19 -41.51 36.00
CA MET A 1 -26.57 -40.93 37.31
C MET A 1 -25.73 -39.69 37.55
N THR A 2 -26.28 -38.76 38.36
CA THR A 2 -25.74 -37.46 38.83
C THR A 2 -25.74 -36.28 37.84
N THR A 3 -26.83 -35.52 37.94
CA THR A 3 -26.96 -34.08 37.68
C THR A 3 -25.99 -33.25 38.53
N PRO A 4 -25.40 -32.16 38.01
CA PRO A 4 -24.86 -31.10 38.84
C PRO A 4 -25.86 -29.94 38.98
N ARG A 5 -26.09 -29.56 40.24
CA ARG A 5 -26.89 -28.41 40.67
C ARG A 5 -26.22 -27.11 40.23
N VAL A 6 -26.97 -26.27 39.52
CA VAL A 6 -26.61 -24.87 39.24
C VAL A 6 -26.82 -24.05 40.52
N VAL A 7 -25.73 -23.55 41.08
CA VAL A 7 -25.73 -22.52 42.14
C VAL A 7 -25.70 -21.17 41.46
N LEU A 8 -26.87 -20.56 41.27
CA LEU A 8 -27.01 -19.13 40.95
C LEU A 8 -26.84 -18.34 42.25
N ARG A 9 -25.75 -17.56 42.35
CA ARG A 9 -25.49 -16.52 43.36
C ARG A 9 -24.88 -15.29 42.65
N PRO A 10 -24.84 -14.12 43.28
CA PRO A 10 -25.81 -13.03 43.31
C PRO A 10 -25.39 -11.87 42.39
N VAL A 11 -24.66 -12.15 41.30
CA VAL A 11 -24.07 -11.12 40.43
C VAL A 11 -25.10 -10.57 39.42
N THR A 12 -26.04 -11.39 38.97
CA THR A 12 -27.07 -10.97 38.00
C THR A 12 -28.09 -10.00 38.60
N VAL A 13 -28.38 -10.10 39.91
CA VAL A 13 -29.31 -9.19 40.61
C VAL A 13 -28.65 -7.84 40.90
N LEU A 14 -27.34 -7.82 41.16
CA LEU A 14 -26.59 -6.57 41.35
C LEU A 14 -26.44 -5.79 40.02
N ILE A 15 -26.23 -6.49 38.89
CA ILE A 15 -26.21 -5.88 37.55
C ILE A 15 -27.60 -5.39 37.14
N LEU A 16 -28.68 -6.11 37.47
CA LEU A 16 -30.04 -5.64 37.19
C LEU A 16 -30.40 -4.40 38.01
N CYS A 17 -29.99 -4.33 39.29
CA CYS A 17 -30.22 -3.16 40.14
C CYS A 17 -29.35 -1.95 39.75
N LEU A 18 -28.10 -2.14 39.31
CA LEU A 18 -27.28 -1.05 38.75
C LEU A 18 -27.81 -0.57 37.39
N CYS A 19 -28.36 -1.45 36.56
CA CYS A 19 -29.04 -1.08 35.32
C CYS A 19 -30.40 -0.37 35.57
N LEU A 20 -31.12 -0.70 36.65
CA LEU A 20 -32.35 -0.03 37.05
C LEU A 20 -32.10 1.34 37.69
N VAL A 21 -31.02 1.54 38.44
CA VAL A 21 -30.60 2.86 38.95
C VAL A 21 -30.04 3.74 37.81
N ALA A 22 -29.39 3.15 36.79
CA ALA A 22 -29.01 3.85 35.56
C ALA A 22 -30.20 4.16 34.62
N ALA A 23 -31.33 3.47 34.77
CA ALA A 23 -32.57 3.72 34.02
C ALA A 23 -33.49 4.75 34.70
N LEU A 24 -33.41 4.90 36.04
CA LEU A 24 -34.21 5.86 36.82
C LEU A 24 -33.57 7.25 36.96
N GLY A 25 -32.38 7.45 36.39
CA GLY A 25 -31.70 8.75 36.29
C GLY A 25 -31.65 9.31 34.86
N ARG A 26 -32.43 8.80 33.91
CA ARG A 26 -32.51 9.39 32.56
C ARG A 26 -33.39 10.63 32.62
N THR A 27 -32.77 11.81 32.68
CA THR A 27 -33.41 13.04 32.21
C THR A 27 -34.01 12.74 30.83
N ALA A 28 -35.29 13.05 30.64
CA ALA A 28 -35.95 12.90 29.34
C ALA A 28 -35.06 13.52 28.27
N ARG A 29 -34.69 12.73 27.25
CA ARG A 29 -33.82 13.20 26.17
C ARG A 29 -34.56 14.31 25.43
N ALA A 30 -33.94 15.47 25.25
CA ALA A 30 -34.50 16.57 24.48
C ALA A 30 -34.96 16.08 23.10
N ASN A 31 -36.17 16.47 22.67
CA ASN A 31 -36.71 16.09 21.37
C ASN A 31 -36.31 17.14 20.32
N ASP A 32 -35.38 16.77 19.44
CA ASP A 32 -34.83 17.60 18.37
C ASP A 32 -35.55 17.43 17.02
N SER A 33 -36.67 16.71 16.95
CA SER A 33 -37.37 16.43 15.70
C SER A 33 -38.08 17.65 15.09
N ALA A 34 -38.26 17.65 13.77
CA ALA A 34 -39.09 18.66 13.09
C ALA A 34 -40.52 18.71 13.66
N ALA A 35 -41.08 17.56 14.03
CA ALA A 35 -42.39 17.49 14.67
C ALA A 35 -42.43 18.18 16.04
N ALA A 36 -41.35 18.12 16.82
CA ALA A 36 -41.26 18.85 18.10
C ALA A 36 -41.17 20.36 17.89
N TYR A 37 -40.48 20.79 16.82
CA TYR A 37 -40.44 22.19 16.44
C TYR A 37 -41.82 22.69 15.96
N ASP A 38 -42.52 21.93 15.11
CA ASP A 38 -43.89 22.27 14.67
C ASP A 38 -44.88 22.31 15.84
N ALA A 39 -44.77 21.37 16.79
CA ALA A 39 -45.56 21.39 18.02
C ALA A 39 -45.29 22.65 18.86
N ALA A 40 -44.03 23.06 18.97
CA ALA A 40 -43.66 24.30 19.66
C ALA A 40 -44.29 25.54 18.99
N VAL A 41 -44.45 25.57 17.67
CA VAL A 41 -45.14 26.68 16.97
C VAL A 41 -46.61 26.74 17.37
N LEU A 42 -47.28 25.58 17.44
CA LEU A 42 -48.68 25.48 17.85
C LEU A 42 -48.86 25.86 19.33
N GLU A 43 -47.97 25.40 20.20
CA GLU A 43 -47.97 25.73 21.64
C GLU A 43 -47.72 27.22 21.86
N ALA A 44 -46.70 27.80 21.22
CA ALA A 44 -46.40 29.23 21.31
C ALA A 44 -47.61 30.09 20.87
N LYS A 45 -48.31 29.68 19.79
CA LYS A 45 -49.55 30.32 19.34
C LYS A 45 -50.67 30.24 20.38
N ALA A 46 -50.81 29.09 21.04
CA ALA A 46 -51.80 28.91 22.10
C ALA A 46 -51.46 29.77 23.33
N HIS A 47 -50.18 29.85 23.72
CA HIS A 47 -49.72 30.69 24.83
C HIS A 47 -49.88 32.18 24.52
N ALA A 48 -49.69 32.59 23.25
CA ALA A 48 -49.99 33.95 22.82
C ALA A 48 -51.50 34.27 22.92
N ALA A 49 -52.38 33.30 22.67
CA ALA A 49 -53.83 33.48 22.78
C ALA A 49 -54.33 33.50 24.24
N ASP A 50 -53.66 32.76 25.13
CA ASP A 50 -53.94 32.74 26.58
C ASP A 50 -52.64 32.91 27.42
N PRO A 51 -52.15 34.16 27.59
CA PRO A 51 -50.86 34.43 28.23
C PRO A 51 -50.72 34.06 29.72
N GLY A 52 -51.83 33.81 30.42
CA GLY A 52 -51.90 33.83 31.89
C GLY A 52 -50.76 33.09 32.62
N PRO A 53 -50.72 31.75 32.56
CA PRO A 53 -49.69 30.95 33.25
C PRO A 53 -48.30 31.00 32.58
N TRP A 54 -48.19 31.64 31.42
CA TRP A 54 -46.96 31.68 30.61
C TRP A 54 -46.23 33.03 30.70
N SER A 55 -46.85 34.03 31.32
CA SER A 55 -46.27 35.36 31.48
C SER A 55 -45.19 35.39 32.58
N VAL A 56 -44.17 36.22 32.39
CA VAL A 56 -43.05 36.39 33.34
C VAL A 56 -42.82 37.87 33.66
N SER A 57 -42.36 38.16 34.86
CA SER A 57 -42.15 39.55 35.36
C SER A 57 -40.68 39.97 35.45
N ASN A 58 -39.75 39.11 35.04
CA ASN A 58 -38.31 39.31 35.17
C ASN A 58 -37.59 39.26 33.82
N LEU A 59 -38.18 39.83 32.75
CA LEU A 59 -37.50 40.02 31.47
C LEU A 59 -36.40 41.08 31.60
N LYS A 60 -35.35 40.99 30.79
CA LYS A 60 -34.34 42.05 30.67
C LYS A 60 -35.01 43.35 30.25
N VAL A 61 -34.65 44.46 30.88
CA VAL A 61 -35.09 45.84 30.52
C VAL A 61 -33.88 46.65 30.08
N ILE A 62 -34.10 47.74 29.34
CA ILE A 62 -33.06 48.65 28.85
C ILE A 62 -33.38 50.04 29.41
N THR A 63 -32.72 50.43 30.50
CA THR A 63 -32.99 51.70 31.22
C THR A 63 -31.89 52.74 31.05
N GLY A 64 -30.81 52.38 30.36
CA GLY A 64 -29.70 53.26 30.01
C GLY A 64 -28.41 52.99 30.79
N PRO A 65 -27.29 53.63 30.42
CA PRO A 65 -25.99 53.44 31.07
C PRO A 65 -26.01 53.82 32.55
N GLY A 66 -25.33 53.03 33.39
CA GLY A 66 -25.19 53.31 34.83
C GLY A 66 -26.44 53.06 35.68
N SER A 67 -27.50 52.51 35.08
CA SER A 67 -28.78 52.22 35.74
C SER A 67 -28.79 50.96 36.62
N GLY A 68 -27.80 50.09 36.48
CA GLY A 68 -27.76 48.79 37.15
C GLY A 68 -28.65 47.71 36.52
N ASP A 69 -29.16 47.91 35.29
CA ASP A 69 -29.99 46.93 34.56
C ASP A 69 -29.25 45.65 34.11
N GLY A 70 -27.92 45.60 34.32
CA GLY A 70 -27.08 44.46 33.96
C GLY A 70 -26.82 44.33 32.46
N ASN A 71 -27.07 45.38 31.66
CA ASN A 71 -26.69 45.44 30.26
C ASN A 71 -25.30 46.04 30.07
N ALA A 72 -24.62 45.62 28.99
CA ALA A 72 -23.39 46.27 28.54
C ALA A 72 -23.75 47.50 27.69
N TYR A 73 -23.12 48.64 27.99
CA TYR A 73 -23.25 49.88 27.24
C TYR A 73 -21.88 50.37 26.76
N VAL A 74 -21.83 50.83 25.51
CA VAL A 74 -20.65 51.43 24.88
C VAL A 74 -21.09 52.74 24.23
N ASP A 75 -20.44 53.85 24.58
CA ASP A 75 -20.78 55.20 24.11
C ASP A 75 -22.28 55.55 24.22
N GLY A 76 -22.90 55.14 25.32
CA GLY A 76 -24.32 55.37 25.59
C GLY A 76 -25.29 54.44 24.82
N LYS A 77 -24.79 53.54 23.98
CA LYS A 77 -25.58 52.54 23.23
C LYS A 77 -25.57 51.18 23.93
N VAL A 78 -26.68 50.45 23.87
CA VAL A 78 -26.78 49.09 24.41
C VAL A 78 -26.13 48.09 23.45
N VAL A 79 -25.39 47.12 24.00
CA VAL A 79 -24.87 45.98 23.23
C VAL A 79 -25.95 44.92 23.10
N ALA A 80 -26.38 44.67 21.86
CA ALA A 80 -27.40 43.68 21.52
C ALA A 80 -26.80 42.59 20.62
N ALA A 81 -27.00 41.32 20.98
CA ALA A 81 -26.45 40.18 20.24
C ALA A 81 -27.51 39.56 19.32
N THR A 82 -27.11 39.21 18.09
CA THR A 82 -27.92 38.47 17.13
C THR A 82 -27.20 37.21 16.66
N PHE A 83 -27.93 36.10 16.50
CA PHE A 83 -27.42 34.87 15.90
C PHE A 83 -27.79 34.86 14.41
N THR A 84 -26.78 34.87 13.54
CA THR A 84 -26.92 35.21 12.12
C THR A 84 -25.88 34.51 11.25
N LYS A 85 -25.85 34.83 9.95
CA LYS A 85 -24.88 34.28 9.00
C LYS A 85 -23.66 35.18 8.91
N SER A 86 -22.48 34.58 9.04
CA SER A 86 -21.17 35.22 8.83
C SER A 86 -21.08 35.88 7.45
N SER A 87 -21.72 35.29 6.43
CA SER A 87 -21.75 35.81 5.06
C SER A 87 -22.40 37.18 4.90
N TYR A 88 -23.23 37.61 5.86
CA TYR A 88 -23.82 38.96 5.87
C TYR A 88 -22.87 40.03 6.42
N TYR A 89 -21.75 39.61 7.02
CA TYR A 89 -20.83 40.49 7.75
C TYR A 89 -19.40 40.40 7.24
N THR A 90 -19.17 39.89 6.02
CA THR A 90 -17.81 39.69 5.46
C THR A 90 -16.99 40.97 5.34
N SER A 91 -17.65 42.13 5.19
CA SER A 91 -17.02 43.46 5.19
C SER A 91 -17.15 44.22 6.50
N ALA A 92 -17.76 43.60 7.53
CA ALA A 92 -18.00 44.24 8.81
C ALA A 92 -16.73 44.32 9.66
N TYR A 93 -16.65 45.36 10.46
CA TYR A 93 -15.61 45.56 11.47
C TYR A 93 -16.18 46.38 12.65
N PRO A 94 -15.60 46.27 13.86
CA PRO A 94 -15.99 47.09 15.00
C PRO A 94 -15.97 48.59 14.67
N GLY A 95 -17.12 49.26 14.82
CA GLY A 95 -17.31 50.68 14.48
C GLY A 95 -17.99 50.94 13.14
N LEU A 96 -18.09 49.93 12.26
CA LEU A 96 -18.82 50.09 11.00
C LEU A 96 -20.31 50.32 11.28
N SER A 97 -20.85 51.42 10.76
CA SER A 97 -22.28 51.71 10.82
C SER A 97 -23.01 51.02 9.66
N MET A 98 -23.99 50.20 9.99
CA MET A 98 -24.82 49.45 9.05
C MET A 98 -26.30 49.70 9.31
N THR A 99 -27.15 49.18 8.44
CA THR A 99 -28.61 49.30 8.55
C THR A 99 -29.22 47.91 8.54
N VAL A 100 -30.23 47.67 9.37
CA VAL A 100 -30.98 46.41 9.36
C VAL A 100 -31.62 46.22 7.98
N TYR A 101 -31.44 45.03 7.40
CA TYR A 101 -31.95 44.71 6.08
C TYR A 101 -33.50 44.71 6.03
N GLY A 102 -34.06 45.16 4.91
CA GLY A 102 -35.50 45.14 4.65
C GLY A 102 -36.23 46.43 5.07
N GLN A 103 -37.56 46.41 4.95
CA GLN A 103 -38.42 47.57 5.22
C GLN A 103 -38.87 47.58 6.69
N PRO A 104 -39.00 48.76 7.33
CA PRO A 104 -39.42 48.86 8.74
C PRO A 104 -40.75 48.16 9.06
N ALA A 105 -41.65 48.09 8.09
CA ALA A 105 -42.99 47.53 8.25
C ALA A 105 -43.08 46.00 8.04
N SER A 106 -41.99 45.32 7.65
CA SER A 106 -42.03 43.88 7.31
C SER A 106 -40.76 43.10 7.63
N SER A 107 -39.70 43.74 8.11
CA SER A 107 -38.42 43.09 8.42
C SER A 107 -37.84 43.63 9.72
N ALA A 108 -37.11 42.79 10.46
CA ALA A 108 -36.39 43.19 11.66
C ALA A 108 -35.21 42.24 11.94
N SER A 109 -34.20 42.75 12.64
CA SER A 109 -33.18 41.93 13.28
C SER A 109 -33.62 41.58 14.70
N TRP A 110 -33.66 40.28 14.99
CA TRP A 110 -33.95 39.75 16.31
C TRP A 110 -32.68 39.74 17.16
N VAL A 111 -32.78 40.29 18.38
CA VAL A 111 -31.64 40.48 19.28
C VAL A 111 -31.98 40.15 20.73
N THR A 112 -30.96 39.81 21.50
CA THR A 112 -31.00 39.71 22.96
C THR A 112 -29.95 40.64 23.57
N VAL A 113 -30.11 41.04 24.83
CA VAL A 113 -29.24 42.05 25.49
C VAL A 113 -28.64 41.52 26.79
N GLY A 114 -27.65 42.23 27.31
CA GLY A 114 -27.07 41.95 28.63
C GLY A 114 -26.37 40.59 28.76
N GLY A 115 -25.84 40.07 27.64
CA GLY A 115 -25.10 38.81 27.62
C GLY A 115 -25.94 37.58 27.97
N GLU A 116 -27.27 37.65 27.82
CA GLU A 116 -28.19 36.57 28.20
C GLU A 116 -27.87 35.26 27.48
N LEU A 117 -27.55 35.33 26.18
CA LEU A 117 -27.16 34.15 25.40
C LEU A 117 -25.88 33.50 25.93
N LYS A 118 -24.81 34.27 26.15
CA LYS A 118 -23.56 33.74 26.70
C LYS A 118 -23.76 33.15 28.09
N SER A 119 -24.54 33.83 28.93
CA SER A 119 -24.86 33.37 30.30
C SER A 119 -25.64 32.06 30.26
N TYR A 120 -26.61 31.94 29.35
CA TYR A 120 -27.35 30.71 29.10
C TYR A 120 -26.42 29.57 28.71
N LEU A 121 -25.63 29.75 27.64
CA LEU A 121 -24.71 28.71 27.14
C LEU A 121 -23.75 28.23 28.22
N THR A 122 -23.24 29.15 29.03
CA THR A 122 -22.34 28.83 30.17
C THR A 122 -23.08 28.07 31.27
N SER A 123 -24.25 28.54 31.70
CA SER A 123 -25.03 27.94 32.78
C SER A 123 -25.52 26.52 32.47
N GLN A 124 -25.76 26.24 31.18
CA GLN A 124 -26.22 24.93 30.72
C GLN A 124 -25.05 23.98 30.40
N GLY A 125 -23.79 24.43 30.55
CA GLY A 125 -22.61 23.61 30.23
C GLY A 125 -22.53 23.24 28.75
N VAL A 126 -22.99 24.12 27.85
CA VAL A 126 -23.02 23.85 26.41
C VAL A 126 -21.60 23.67 25.88
N THR A 127 -21.40 22.59 25.13
CA THR A 127 -20.13 22.31 24.45
C THR A 127 -20.24 22.63 22.96
N PHE A 128 -19.11 22.63 22.27
CA PHE A 128 -19.07 22.83 20.82
C PHE A 128 -19.90 21.82 20.02
N ALA A 129 -20.05 20.58 20.51
CA ALA A 129 -20.84 19.55 19.83
C ALA A 129 -22.32 19.95 19.68
N ASP A 130 -22.87 20.64 20.68
CA ASP A 130 -24.31 20.93 20.75
C ASP A 130 -24.63 22.42 20.64
N VAL A 131 -23.63 23.31 20.56
CA VAL A 131 -23.84 24.77 20.59
C VAL A 131 -24.78 25.29 19.52
N LYS A 132 -24.70 24.72 18.31
CA LYS A 132 -25.58 25.08 17.21
C LYS A 132 -27.02 24.74 17.52
N LEU A 133 -27.26 23.54 18.04
CA LEU A 133 -28.59 23.07 18.40
C LEU A 133 -29.15 23.88 19.56
N GLU A 134 -28.41 24.04 20.66
CA GLU A 134 -28.88 24.75 21.85
C GLU A 134 -29.09 26.24 21.63
N THR A 135 -28.24 26.89 20.82
CA THR A 135 -28.43 28.30 20.43
C THR A 135 -29.69 28.46 19.58
N SER A 136 -29.90 27.57 18.61
CA SER A 136 -31.11 27.59 17.79
C SER A 136 -32.35 27.34 18.66
N ARG A 137 -32.26 26.38 19.59
CA ARG A 137 -33.33 26.00 20.50
C ARG A 137 -33.76 27.14 21.42
N VAL A 138 -32.81 27.74 22.14
CA VAL A 138 -33.12 28.80 23.11
C VAL A 138 -33.64 30.06 22.43
N LEU A 139 -33.25 30.32 21.18
CA LEU A 139 -33.70 31.47 20.40
C LEU A 139 -34.98 31.20 19.59
N GLY A 140 -35.63 30.04 19.74
CA GLY A 140 -36.85 29.70 19.00
C GLY A 140 -36.63 29.53 17.49
N MET A 141 -35.42 29.15 17.07
CA MET A 141 -35.07 28.88 15.68
C MET A 141 -35.02 27.37 15.40
N SER A 142 -35.39 26.97 14.18
CA SER A 142 -35.23 25.60 13.71
C SER A 142 -33.76 25.19 13.72
N GLN A 143 -33.44 23.96 14.11
CA GLN A 143 -32.07 23.42 14.04
C GLN A 143 -31.46 23.46 12.62
N THR A 144 -32.29 23.49 11.57
CA THR A 144 -31.85 23.50 10.16
C THR A 144 -31.45 24.88 9.65
N ASN A 145 -31.50 25.92 10.48
CA ASN A 145 -31.09 27.26 10.07
C ASN A 145 -29.59 27.30 9.70
N SER A 146 -29.21 28.18 8.78
CA SER A 146 -27.83 28.29 8.27
C SER A 146 -26.96 29.32 9.03
N ASN A 147 -27.39 29.80 10.19
CA ASN A 147 -26.62 30.77 10.98
C ASN A 147 -25.38 30.12 11.61
N ASP A 148 -24.27 30.82 11.64
CA ASP A 148 -22.96 30.30 12.05
C ASP A 148 -22.15 31.33 12.84
N ALA A 149 -22.70 32.53 13.05
CA ALA A 149 -22.02 33.63 13.71
C ALA A 149 -22.92 34.33 14.74
N VAL A 150 -22.31 34.85 15.79
CA VAL A 150 -22.93 35.79 16.73
C VAL A 150 -22.35 37.16 16.45
N VAL A 151 -23.22 38.15 16.21
CA VAL A 151 -22.82 39.53 15.99
C VAL A 151 -23.40 40.41 17.08
N GLU A 152 -22.54 41.19 17.72
CA GLU A 152 -22.91 42.18 18.72
C GLU A 152 -23.03 43.55 18.05
N LEU A 153 -24.12 44.25 18.33
CA LEU A 153 -24.52 45.51 17.74
C LEU A 153 -24.62 46.58 18.83
N LEU A 154 -24.12 47.78 18.57
CA LEU A 154 -24.41 48.97 19.37
C LEU A 154 -25.67 49.64 18.83
N VAL A 155 -26.69 49.68 19.66
CA VAL A 155 -28.03 50.19 19.32
C VAL A 155 -28.38 51.31 20.29
N SER A 156 -29.00 52.38 19.80
CA SER A 156 -29.53 53.41 20.69
C SER A 156 -30.56 52.80 21.65
N PRO A 157 -30.49 53.07 22.97
CA PRO A 157 -31.34 52.43 23.96
C PRO A 157 -32.69 53.15 24.09
N ASP A 158 -33.40 53.34 22.98
CA ASP A 158 -34.69 54.01 22.94
C ASP A 158 -35.73 53.24 22.13
N VAL A 159 -37.01 53.49 22.41
CA VAL A 159 -38.12 52.72 21.85
C VAL A 159 -38.37 52.98 20.36
N ASN A 160 -37.68 53.95 19.72
CA ASN A 160 -37.75 54.15 18.28
C ASN A 160 -36.75 53.26 17.53
N THR A 161 -35.72 52.75 18.20
CA THR A 161 -34.64 51.97 17.58
C THR A 161 -34.67 50.49 17.97
N ILE A 162 -34.97 50.18 19.24
CA ILE A 162 -35.09 48.82 19.74
C ILE A 162 -36.44 48.67 20.45
N GLN A 163 -37.20 47.64 20.10
CA GLN A 163 -38.54 47.38 20.62
C GLN A 163 -38.66 45.96 21.13
N ARG A 164 -39.62 45.73 22.02
CA ARG A 164 -40.09 44.36 22.27
C ARG A 164 -41.09 43.93 21.20
N PRO A 165 -41.05 42.68 20.72
CA PRO A 165 -42.07 42.12 19.85
C PRO A 165 -43.30 41.68 20.67
N THR A 166 -43.89 42.61 21.41
CA THR A 166 -45.11 42.46 22.22
C THR A 166 -46.03 43.64 21.92
N LYS A 167 -47.34 43.52 22.14
CA LYS A 167 -48.28 44.63 21.85
C LYS A 167 -48.03 45.90 22.67
N ASP A 168 -47.25 45.78 23.75
CA ASP A 168 -46.51 46.88 24.37
C ASP A 168 -45.01 46.78 23.99
N PRO A 169 -44.48 47.61 23.07
CA PRO A 169 -43.09 47.54 22.62
C PRO A 169 -42.08 48.15 23.61
N SER A 170 -42.48 48.53 24.82
CA SER A 170 -41.64 49.19 25.82
C SER A 170 -40.40 48.38 26.20
N VAL A 171 -39.22 49.02 26.19
CA VAL A 171 -37.95 48.39 26.56
C VAL A 171 -37.46 48.74 27.97
N ALA A 172 -37.83 49.92 28.49
CA ALA A 172 -37.39 50.39 29.82
C ALA A 172 -38.13 49.72 31.00
N GLY A 173 -39.24 49.03 30.74
CA GLY A 173 -40.04 48.33 31.73
C GLY A 173 -40.47 46.93 31.27
N GLN A 174 -41.21 46.23 32.12
CA GLN A 174 -41.91 44.99 31.74
C GLN A 174 -43.10 45.34 30.84
N PRO A 175 -43.36 44.59 29.76
CA PRO A 175 -44.49 44.83 28.89
C PRO A 175 -45.81 44.58 29.63
N THR A 176 -46.78 45.49 29.51
CA THR A 176 -48.09 45.36 30.18
C THR A 176 -49.20 44.86 29.25
N SER A 177 -48.97 44.83 27.94
CA SER A 177 -49.92 44.33 26.94
C SER A 177 -49.32 43.14 26.19
N LEU A 178 -49.79 41.93 26.55
CA LEU A 178 -49.22 40.64 26.14
C LEU A 178 -50.25 39.78 25.40
N GLY A 179 -49.79 39.06 24.38
CA GLY A 179 -50.61 38.10 23.63
C GLY A 179 -51.45 38.68 22.48
N SER A 180 -52.00 37.78 21.69
CA SER A 180 -52.65 38.07 20.40
C SER A 180 -54.00 38.77 20.55
N ALA A 181 -54.68 38.61 21.69
CA ALA A 181 -55.94 39.28 21.99
C ALA A 181 -55.78 40.67 22.63
N ALA A 182 -54.57 41.06 23.05
CA ALA A 182 -54.35 42.31 23.74
C ALA A 182 -54.43 43.54 22.81
N THR A 183 -54.48 44.75 23.38
CA THR A 183 -54.52 46.00 22.62
C THR A 183 -53.12 46.57 22.41
N PHE A 184 -52.84 47.16 21.24
CA PHE A 184 -51.56 47.84 21.05
C PHE A 184 -51.45 49.06 21.96
N VAL A 185 -50.30 49.17 22.63
CA VAL A 185 -49.94 50.30 23.49
C VAL A 185 -48.79 51.04 22.81
N ARG A 186 -48.91 52.36 22.69
CA ARG A 186 -47.81 53.21 22.25
C ARG A 186 -47.03 53.73 23.46
N PRO A 187 -45.76 53.33 23.64
CA PRO A 187 -44.96 53.78 24.78
C PRO A 187 -44.64 55.28 24.71
N ALA A 188 -44.38 55.87 25.88
CA ALA A 188 -43.91 57.25 25.96
C ALA A 188 -42.57 57.41 25.22
N GLY A 189 -42.45 58.46 24.41
CA GLY A 189 -41.24 58.74 23.61
C GLY A 189 -41.17 58.05 22.23
N MET A 190 -42.14 57.19 21.89
CA MET A 190 -42.22 56.58 20.55
C MET A 190 -42.88 57.54 19.55
N THR A 191 -42.28 57.76 18.38
CA THR A 191 -42.89 58.59 17.32
C THR A 191 -44.08 57.89 16.65
N ASP A 192 -44.97 58.65 16.00
CA ASP A 192 -46.13 58.07 15.31
C ASP A 192 -45.71 57.18 14.13
N ALA A 193 -44.65 57.58 13.42
CA ALA A 193 -44.07 56.79 12.34
C ALA A 193 -43.45 55.48 12.84
N ALA A 194 -42.67 55.51 13.93
CA ALA A 194 -42.10 54.30 14.52
C ALA A 194 -43.21 53.36 15.02
N TYR A 195 -44.25 53.89 15.66
CA TYR A 195 -45.39 53.11 16.13
C TYR A 195 -46.18 52.49 14.98
N GLY A 196 -46.45 53.24 13.90
CA GLY A 196 -47.10 52.73 12.69
C GLY A 196 -46.30 51.60 12.03
N ASN A 197 -44.98 51.76 11.89
CA ASN A 197 -44.09 50.72 11.38
C ASN A 197 -44.08 49.48 12.27
N PHE A 198 -44.04 49.66 13.59
CA PHE A 198 -44.08 48.57 14.55
C PHE A 198 -45.38 47.76 14.45
N VAL A 199 -46.54 48.43 14.41
CA VAL A 199 -47.85 47.76 14.28
C VAL A 199 -47.94 47.00 12.95
N ALA A 200 -47.47 47.60 11.86
CA ALA A 200 -47.43 46.94 10.55
C ALA A 200 -46.51 45.70 10.56
N TYR A 201 -45.31 45.84 11.12
CA TYR A 201 -44.36 44.75 11.29
C TYR A 201 -44.96 43.63 12.14
N TYR A 202 -45.54 43.94 13.30
CA TYR A 202 -46.15 42.97 14.20
C TYR A 202 -47.18 42.11 13.48
N ASN A 203 -48.14 42.75 12.79
CA ASN A 203 -49.21 42.04 12.09
C ASN A 203 -48.66 41.20 10.92
N SER A 204 -47.69 41.74 10.17
CA SER A 204 -47.01 40.99 9.10
C SER A 204 -46.24 39.79 9.65
N TRP A 205 -45.57 39.96 10.78
CA TRP A 205 -44.74 38.94 11.42
C TRP A 205 -45.60 37.86 12.09
N GLU A 206 -46.74 38.22 12.68
CA GLU A 206 -47.71 37.26 13.23
C GLU A 206 -48.23 36.30 12.16
N ALA A 207 -48.61 36.84 11.00
CA ALA A 207 -49.05 36.03 9.87
C ALA A 207 -47.93 35.10 9.35
N ALA A 208 -46.68 35.56 9.37
CA ALA A 208 -45.53 34.77 8.96
C ALA A 208 -45.16 33.67 9.98
N ALA A 209 -45.13 34.02 11.28
CA ALA A 209 -44.73 33.15 12.40
C ALA A 209 -45.54 31.86 12.46
N TYR A 210 -46.85 31.98 12.38
CA TYR A 210 -47.76 30.83 12.46
C TYR A 210 -48.23 30.35 11.08
N GLY A 211 -47.54 30.78 10.02
CA GLY A 211 -47.87 30.50 8.63
C GLY A 211 -46.64 30.07 7.85
N SER A 212 -46.22 30.87 6.87
CA SER A 212 -45.20 30.50 5.89
C SER A 212 -43.78 30.37 6.45
N SER A 213 -43.44 31.12 7.51
CA SER A 213 -42.10 31.07 8.13
C SER A 213 -42.00 30.07 9.28
N ASN A 214 -43.15 29.67 9.86
CA ASN A 214 -43.30 28.59 10.84
C ASN A 214 -42.25 28.64 11.96
N PHE A 215 -42.34 29.61 12.87
CA PHE A 215 -41.45 29.72 14.03
C PHE A 215 -42.23 30.04 15.32
N PRO A 216 -41.79 29.49 16.48
CA PRO A 216 -42.54 29.58 17.73
C PRO A 216 -42.36 30.95 18.40
N TRP A 217 -43.18 31.91 18.02
CA TRP A 217 -43.22 33.24 18.64
C TRP A 217 -44.18 33.27 19.83
N THR A 218 -43.74 33.74 20.98
CA THR A 218 -44.58 33.76 22.19
C THR A 218 -45.51 34.98 22.25
N GLN A 219 -45.10 36.12 21.68
CA GLN A 219 -45.71 37.43 21.94
C GLN A 219 -45.70 37.84 23.43
N LEU A 220 -44.85 37.21 24.24
CA LEU A 220 -44.76 37.42 25.70
C LEU A 220 -43.45 38.10 26.14
N GLY A 221 -42.56 38.44 25.20
CA GLY A 221 -41.32 39.15 25.47
C GLY A 221 -40.11 38.25 25.75
N TYR A 222 -40.24 36.95 25.47
CA TYR A 222 -39.15 35.98 25.48
C TYR A 222 -39.28 34.97 24.34
N THR A 223 -38.17 34.45 23.83
CA THR A 223 -38.15 33.43 22.77
C THR A 223 -38.67 32.08 23.26
N TYR A 224 -39.32 31.29 22.41
CA TYR A 224 -39.76 29.94 22.81
C TYR A 224 -38.63 28.92 22.73
N ARG A 225 -38.28 28.29 23.85
CA ARG A 225 -37.29 27.21 23.93
C ARG A 225 -37.94 25.85 23.70
N TRP A 226 -37.79 25.31 22.50
CA TRP A 226 -38.53 24.12 22.07
C TRP A 226 -37.86 22.80 22.50
N GLY A 227 -38.63 21.70 22.59
CA GLY A 227 -38.09 20.33 22.70
C GLY A 227 -37.66 19.83 24.09
N LEU A 228 -37.87 20.61 25.17
CA LEU A 228 -37.43 20.24 26.53
C LEU A 228 -38.57 19.81 27.48
N GLY A 229 -39.82 20.17 27.17
CA GLY A 229 -40.98 19.86 28.01
C GLY A 229 -42.05 20.95 27.91
N PRO A 230 -43.21 20.76 28.54
CA PRO A 230 -44.35 21.66 28.43
C PRO A 230 -44.44 22.69 29.56
N THR A 231 -43.53 22.68 30.55
CA THR A 231 -43.62 23.65 31.67
C THR A 231 -43.05 25.01 31.29
N LEU A 232 -43.46 26.08 31.97
CA LEU A 232 -42.88 27.42 31.76
C LEU A 232 -41.35 27.43 31.88
N GLY A 233 -40.80 26.62 32.81
CA GLY A 233 -39.35 26.47 32.96
C GLY A 233 -38.69 25.84 31.74
N ASP A 234 -39.36 24.89 31.08
CA ASP A 234 -38.84 24.20 29.90
C ASP A 234 -38.89 25.10 28.65
N ILE A 235 -40.02 25.79 28.46
CA ILE A 235 -40.31 26.55 27.23
C ILE A 235 -39.77 27.97 27.20
N ARG A 236 -39.34 28.51 28.35
CA ARG A 236 -38.85 29.89 28.43
C ARG A 236 -37.44 29.99 27.87
N GLY A 237 -37.28 30.74 26.79
CA GLY A 237 -36.00 31.18 26.25
C GLY A 237 -35.53 32.53 26.81
N LEU A 238 -34.78 33.27 25.99
CA LEU A 238 -34.15 34.53 26.37
C LEU A 238 -35.10 35.71 26.21
N SER A 239 -34.86 36.80 26.92
CA SER A 239 -35.57 38.06 26.66
C SER A 239 -35.33 38.50 25.22
N GLU A 240 -36.40 38.81 24.50
CA GLU A 240 -36.37 39.07 23.06
C GLU A 240 -36.63 40.55 22.74
N PHE A 241 -35.91 41.05 21.74
CA PHE A 241 -36.05 42.40 21.21
C PHE A 241 -35.91 42.37 19.68
N ILE A 242 -36.45 43.39 19.04
CA ILE A 242 -36.34 43.59 17.59
C ILE A 242 -35.77 44.97 17.29
N ILE A 243 -35.07 45.05 16.17
CA ILE A 243 -34.60 46.29 15.55
C ILE A 243 -35.20 46.30 14.15
N LEU A 244 -36.14 47.21 13.88
CA LEU A 244 -36.87 47.22 12.61
C LEU A 244 -35.96 47.50 11.41
N GLY A 245 -36.32 46.96 10.24
CA GLY A 245 -35.65 47.19 8.96
C GLY A 245 -35.46 48.68 8.69
N GLY A 246 -34.33 49.07 8.10
CA GLY A 246 -34.00 50.47 7.88
C GLY A 246 -33.40 51.20 9.10
N THR A 247 -33.38 50.59 10.29
CA THR A 247 -32.76 51.19 11.49
C THR A 247 -31.24 51.05 11.44
N ARG A 248 -30.52 52.14 11.78
CA ARG A 248 -29.05 52.14 11.83
C ARG A 248 -28.54 51.54 13.14
N TYR A 249 -27.49 50.74 13.05
CA TYR A 249 -26.72 50.22 14.17
C TYR A 249 -25.22 50.32 13.87
N THR A 250 -24.39 50.15 14.90
CA THR A 250 -22.94 50.06 14.73
C THR A 250 -22.49 48.64 15.09
N VAL A 251 -21.68 48.00 14.25
CA VAL A 251 -21.12 46.68 14.57
C VAL A 251 -20.16 46.84 15.75
N TYR A 252 -20.35 46.03 16.80
CA TYR A 252 -19.46 46.01 17.96
C TYR A 252 -18.45 44.87 17.86
N ALA A 253 -18.92 43.63 17.66
CA ALA A 253 -18.07 42.47 17.55
C ALA A 253 -18.72 41.37 16.67
N VAL A 254 -17.90 40.54 16.05
CA VAL A 254 -18.29 39.40 15.22
C VAL A 254 -17.57 38.16 15.75
N TYR A 255 -18.30 37.09 16.00
CA TYR A 255 -17.76 35.82 16.45
C TYR A 255 -18.27 34.69 15.57
N SER A 256 -17.43 33.69 15.30
CA SER A 256 -17.97 32.38 14.93
C SER A 256 -18.76 31.83 16.12
N LEU A 257 -19.81 31.04 15.87
CA LEU A 257 -20.61 30.48 16.95
C LEU A 257 -19.77 29.68 17.96
N GLY A 258 -18.81 28.89 17.45
CA GLY A 258 -17.90 28.11 18.30
C GLY A 258 -17.00 28.98 19.17
N SER A 259 -16.40 30.04 18.61
CA SER A 259 -15.51 30.92 19.39
C SER A 259 -16.26 31.73 20.44
N TYR A 260 -17.54 32.05 20.21
CA TYR A 260 -18.39 32.74 21.17
C TYR A 260 -18.50 31.99 22.51
N LEU A 261 -18.46 30.65 22.50
CA LEU A 261 -18.42 29.82 23.72
C LEU A 261 -17.20 30.09 24.59
N TYR A 262 -16.08 30.47 23.98
CA TYR A 262 -14.78 30.55 24.63
C TYR A 262 -14.29 31.98 24.83
N THR A 263 -15.13 32.99 24.57
CA THR A 263 -14.84 34.38 24.96
C THR A 263 -14.60 34.48 26.48
N SER A 264 -13.60 35.27 26.88
CA SER A 264 -13.09 35.39 28.24
C SER A 264 -12.53 36.80 28.54
N GLY A 265 -12.07 37.04 29.77
CA GLY A 265 -11.37 38.28 30.14
C GLY A 265 -12.27 39.48 30.43
N SER A 266 -11.69 40.68 30.38
CA SER A 266 -12.33 41.97 30.72
C SER A 266 -12.97 42.69 29.53
N GLY A 267 -13.10 42.04 28.37
CA GLY A 267 -13.68 42.65 27.17
C GLY A 267 -13.98 41.65 26.04
N SER A 268 -14.60 42.14 24.97
CA SER A 268 -14.85 41.41 23.73
C SER A 268 -13.54 41.25 22.96
N GLY A 269 -12.92 40.06 23.00
CA GLY A 269 -11.82 39.69 22.08
C GLY A 269 -10.71 38.79 22.63
N ASP A 270 -10.71 38.47 23.92
CA ASP A 270 -9.84 37.42 24.48
C ASP A 270 -10.54 36.07 24.50
N PHE A 271 -9.81 35.00 24.18
CA PHE A 271 -10.36 33.66 24.10
C PHE A 271 -9.61 32.67 25.00
N ARG A 272 -10.36 31.82 25.70
CA ARG A 272 -9.83 30.69 26.47
C ARG A 272 -10.57 29.42 26.08
N VAL A 273 -9.99 28.66 25.17
CA VAL A 273 -10.57 27.43 24.61
C VAL A 273 -10.22 26.25 25.51
N THR A 274 -11.23 25.69 26.15
CA THR A 274 -11.11 24.58 27.11
C THR A 274 -11.62 23.24 26.58
N GLY A 275 -12.14 23.21 25.35
CA GLY A 275 -12.76 22.03 24.75
C GLY A 275 -12.60 22.00 23.23
N ALA A 276 -13.53 21.34 22.54
CA ALA A 276 -13.52 21.27 21.08
C ALA A 276 -13.91 22.61 20.43
N LEU A 277 -13.35 22.90 19.27
CA LEU A 277 -13.64 24.06 18.42
C LEU A 277 -13.24 23.73 16.97
N ASP A 278 -13.78 24.44 15.99
CA ASP A 278 -13.36 24.33 14.58
C ASP A 278 -12.89 25.66 13.98
N THR A 279 -13.43 26.78 14.44
CA THR A 279 -13.24 28.11 13.84
C THR A 279 -13.13 29.16 14.92
N LEU A 280 -12.01 29.90 14.93
CA LEU A 280 -11.79 31.06 15.80
C LEU A 280 -11.39 32.28 14.97
N TRP A 281 -12.16 33.36 15.13
CA TRP A 281 -11.85 34.66 14.53
C TRP A 281 -11.50 35.64 15.65
N ALA A 282 -10.26 36.11 15.67
CA ALA A 282 -9.76 37.10 16.62
C ALA A 282 -9.12 38.28 15.88
N GLY A 283 -8.93 39.38 16.61
CA GLY A 283 -8.28 40.58 16.08
C GLY A 283 -9.25 41.68 15.71
N ARG A 284 -8.67 42.82 15.34
CA ARG A 284 -9.38 44.09 15.20
C ARG A 284 -10.39 44.16 14.06
N GLN A 285 -10.37 43.19 13.14
CA GLN A 285 -11.46 43.03 12.17
C GLN A 285 -12.74 42.50 12.82
N PHE A 286 -12.64 41.77 13.93
CA PHE A 286 -13.74 41.05 14.53
C PHE A 286 -14.12 41.58 15.91
N GLN A 287 -13.17 42.04 16.72
CA GLN A 287 -13.44 42.55 18.06
C GLN A 287 -12.69 43.86 18.37
N PRO A 288 -13.25 44.76 19.19
CA PRO A 288 -12.68 46.08 19.46
C PRO A 288 -11.55 46.04 20.50
N ARG A 289 -11.45 44.95 21.27
CA ARG A 289 -10.49 44.77 22.37
C ARG A 289 -9.91 43.34 22.32
N GLY A 290 -9.05 43.03 23.29
CA GLY A 290 -8.38 41.74 23.40
C GLY A 290 -7.06 41.68 22.64
N ASP A 291 -6.23 40.75 23.07
CA ASP A 291 -4.90 40.47 22.52
C ASP A 291 -4.46 39.01 22.75
N SER A 292 -5.31 38.17 23.33
CA SER A 292 -4.93 36.82 23.75
C SER A 292 -5.87 35.72 23.25
N VAL A 293 -5.28 34.63 22.77
CA VAL A 293 -5.96 33.36 22.50
C VAL A 293 -5.22 32.26 23.23
N VAL A 294 -5.89 31.61 24.18
CA VAL A 294 -5.35 30.48 24.95
C VAL A 294 -6.08 29.21 24.55
N ILE A 295 -5.35 28.22 24.02
CA ILE A 295 -5.83 26.86 23.80
C ILE A 295 -5.27 25.98 24.92
N GLU A 296 -6.15 25.55 25.82
CA GLU A 296 -5.77 24.79 27.02
C GLU A 296 -5.33 23.36 26.69
N ALA A 297 -4.61 22.74 27.63
CA ALA A 297 -4.27 21.32 27.54
C ALA A 297 -5.56 20.48 27.44
N GLY A 298 -5.61 19.59 26.44
CA GLY A 298 -6.78 18.75 26.16
C GLY A 298 -7.86 19.41 25.30
N ALA A 299 -7.74 20.70 24.99
CA ALA A 299 -8.60 21.36 24.00
C ALA A 299 -8.17 20.98 22.57
N THR A 300 -9.13 20.92 21.66
CA THR A 300 -8.89 20.55 20.25
C THR A 300 -9.55 21.56 19.31
N VAL A 301 -8.77 22.13 18.41
CA VAL A 301 -9.25 22.90 17.26
C VAL A 301 -9.10 22.04 16.01
N SER A 302 -10.20 21.62 15.39
CA SER A 302 -10.16 20.76 14.22
C SER A 302 -11.28 21.01 13.23
N GLY A 303 -10.94 20.99 11.93
CA GLY A 303 -11.89 21.28 10.86
C GLY A 303 -12.16 22.78 10.73
N GLY A 304 -13.35 23.13 10.22
CA GLY A 304 -13.79 24.53 10.12
C GLY A 304 -12.79 25.41 9.37
N GLN A 305 -12.44 26.55 9.95
CA GLN A 305 -11.43 27.47 9.40
C GLN A 305 -10.16 27.58 10.27
N GLY A 306 -10.01 26.78 11.32
CA GLY A 306 -8.90 26.91 12.27
C GLY A 306 -8.86 28.29 12.95
N LEU A 307 -7.66 28.82 13.19
CA LEU A 307 -7.45 30.13 13.81
C LEU A 307 -7.17 31.20 12.76
N LEU A 308 -7.95 32.30 12.78
CA LEU A 308 -7.68 33.53 12.05
C LEU A 308 -7.48 34.67 13.05
N ILE A 309 -6.29 35.23 13.06
CA ILE A 309 -5.91 36.40 13.85
C ILE A 309 -5.72 37.57 12.88
N SER A 310 -6.71 38.47 12.83
CA SER A 310 -6.78 39.49 11.78
C SER A 310 -5.75 40.61 11.91
N SER A 311 -5.33 40.95 13.13
CA SER A 311 -4.51 42.14 13.41
C SER A 311 -3.19 41.79 14.10
N PRO A 312 -2.13 42.64 13.97
CA PRO A 312 -0.88 42.45 14.70
C PRO A 312 -1.09 42.57 16.22
N GLY A 313 -0.06 42.21 17.00
CA GLY A 313 -0.04 42.42 18.45
C GLY A 313 -0.70 41.30 19.28
N TYR A 314 -1.12 40.21 18.66
CA TYR A 314 -1.81 39.11 19.34
C TYR A 314 -0.85 38.04 19.87
N THR A 315 -1.16 37.51 21.05
CA THR A 315 -0.50 36.36 21.65
C THR A 315 -1.41 35.13 21.59
N VAL A 316 -0.99 34.11 20.84
CA VAL A 316 -1.61 32.79 20.83
C VAL A 316 -0.78 31.84 21.70
N SER A 317 -1.38 31.27 22.74
CA SER A 317 -0.75 30.26 23.59
C SER A 317 -1.44 28.91 23.40
N ASN A 318 -0.76 27.93 22.84
CA ASN A 318 -1.29 26.60 22.57
C ASN A 318 -0.64 25.53 23.45
N ALA A 319 -1.43 24.91 24.32
CA ALA A 319 -1.08 23.68 25.04
C ALA A 319 -1.95 22.47 24.60
N GLY A 320 -2.90 22.68 23.69
CA GLY A 320 -3.81 21.67 23.16
C GLY A 320 -3.40 21.17 21.77
N THR A 321 -4.39 20.79 20.97
CA THR A 321 -4.19 20.26 19.61
C THR A 321 -4.92 21.11 18.58
N ILE A 322 -4.21 21.62 17.58
CA ILE A 322 -4.78 22.27 16.39
C ILE A 322 -4.47 21.36 15.20
N THR A 323 -5.49 20.84 14.51
CA THR A 323 -5.31 19.76 13.53
C THR A 323 -6.36 19.76 12.41
N GLY A 324 -6.13 18.98 11.36
CA GLY A 324 -7.12 18.65 10.33
C GLY A 324 -7.15 19.62 9.15
N THR A 325 -7.95 19.27 8.13
CA THR A 325 -8.17 20.14 6.97
C THR A 325 -8.99 21.35 7.37
N THR A 326 -8.63 22.53 6.86
CA THR A 326 -9.36 23.77 7.12
C THR A 326 -9.85 24.39 5.83
N ALA A 327 -11.09 24.88 5.83
CA ALA A 327 -11.61 25.72 4.76
C ALA A 327 -10.88 27.07 4.73
N ALA A 328 -11.07 27.81 3.63
CA ALA A 328 -10.59 29.18 3.50
C ALA A 328 -11.13 30.06 4.64
N LYS A 329 -10.21 30.79 5.29
CA LYS A 329 -10.49 31.64 6.45
C LYS A 329 -11.25 32.87 6.02
N TYR A 330 -12.50 33.00 6.48
CA TYR A 330 -13.35 34.18 6.28
C TYR A 330 -13.41 34.69 4.83
N GLY A 331 -13.42 33.78 3.84
CA GLY A 331 -13.46 34.11 2.41
C GLY A 331 -12.13 34.54 1.79
N LEU A 332 -11.01 34.43 2.52
CA LEU A 332 -9.66 34.74 2.03
C LEU A 332 -9.12 33.58 1.19
N GLY A 333 -8.88 33.81 -0.10
CA GLY A 333 -8.25 32.82 -0.99
C GLY A 333 -6.84 32.43 -0.53
N GLY A 334 -6.41 31.20 -0.80
CA GLY A 334 -5.08 30.71 -0.44
C GLY A 334 -4.87 30.38 1.04
N THR A 335 -5.92 30.45 1.87
CA THR A 335 -5.85 30.19 3.32
C THR A 335 -6.49 28.86 3.73
N ALA A 336 -6.90 28.03 2.75
CA ALA A 336 -7.30 26.66 3.00
C ALA A 336 -6.10 25.83 3.47
N ASP A 337 -6.35 24.85 4.34
CA ASP A 337 -5.33 24.05 5.02
C ASP A 337 -4.23 24.89 5.71
N VAL A 338 -4.62 26.03 6.27
CA VAL A 338 -3.78 26.83 7.18
C VAL A 338 -4.32 26.67 8.59
N ALA A 339 -3.57 26.05 9.51
CA ALA A 339 -4.07 25.84 10.88
C ALA A 339 -4.16 27.16 11.67
N VAL A 340 -3.07 27.93 11.73
CA VAL A 340 -3.01 29.25 12.38
C VAL A 340 -2.59 30.31 11.37
N LEU A 341 -3.42 31.35 11.16
CA LEU A 341 -3.10 32.50 10.31
C LEU A 341 -3.06 33.79 11.12
N PHE A 342 -1.93 34.48 11.09
CA PHE A 342 -1.79 35.89 11.43
C PHE A 342 -1.86 36.74 10.17
N LEU A 343 -2.93 37.50 9.99
CA LEU A 343 -3.13 38.31 8.78
C LEU A 343 -2.36 39.64 8.83
N GLY A 344 -2.11 40.18 10.04
CA GLY A 344 -1.36 41.42 10.21
C GLY A 344 -2.06 42.69 9.69
N ARG A 345 -3.39 42.67 9.57
CA ARG A 345 -4.18 43.79 9.08
C ARG A 345 -4.37 44.86 10.16
N GLU A 346 -4.02 46.10 9.84
CA GLU A 346 -4.35 47.24 10.69
C GLU A 346 -5.86 47.49 10.76
N ALA A 347 -6.30 48.08 11.87
CA ALA A 347 -7.70 48.48 12.03
C ALA A 347 -8.08 49.53 10.98
N ALA A 348 -9.31 49.45 10.47
CA ALA A 348 -9.82 50.45 9.54
C ALA A 348 -9.92 51.84 10.20
N THR A 349 -9.67 52.90 9.45
CA THR A 349 -9.83 54.28 9.93
C THR A 349 -11.24 54.51 10.48
N GLY A 350 -11.34 54.96 11.74
CA GLY A 350 -12.63 55.15 12.43
C GLY A 350 -13.22 53.89 13.05
N SER A 351 -12.47 52.78 13.09
CA SER A 351 -12.84 51.58 13.85
C SER A 351 -12.88 51.87 15.36
N LEU A 352 -13.76 51.18 16.08
CA LEU A 352 -13.78 51.14 17.54
C LEU A 352 -12.63 50.29 18.12
N ALA A 353 -11.80 49.70 17.27
CA ALA A 353 -10.64 48.92 17.65
C ALA A 353 -9.41 49.82 17.89
N GLU A 354 -8.80 49.71 19.06
CA GLU A 354 -7.56 50.44 19.38
C GLU A 354 -6.36 49.88 18.56
N PRO A 355 -5.34 50.71 18.24
CA PRO A 355 -4.06 50.19 17.78
C PRO A 355 -3.41 49.36 18.90
N TYR A 356 -2.83 48.20 18.57
CA TYR A 356 -2.18 47.35 19.58
C TYR A 356 -0.97 46.61 19.05
N GLY A 357 0.18 46.83 19.70
CA GLY A 357 1.44 46.16 19.39
C GLY A 357 1.89 46.31 17.94
N ARG A 358 3.06 45.76 17.63
CA ARG A 358 3.51 45.55 16.25
C ARG A 358 3.81 44.09 15.93
N ALA A 359 4.06 43.28 16.97
CA ALA A 359 4.50 41.91 16.82
C ALA A 359 3.43 40.88 17.23
N ASN A 360 3.26 39.84 16.42
CA ASN A 360 2.50 38.65 16.77
C ASN A 360 3.36 37.70 17.58
N THR A 361 2.76 36.93 18.48
CA THR A 361 3.47 35.90 19.24
C THR A 361 2.67 34.60 19.28
N LEU A 362 3.30 33.49 18.95
CA LEU A 362 2.77 32.14 19.12
C LEU A 362 3.66 31.37 20.09
N TYR A 363 3.10 30.96 21.24
CA TYR A 363 3.72 30.01 22.15
C TYR A 363 3.08 28.63 21.94
N ASN A 364 3.78 27.68 21.35
CA ASN A 364 3.30 26.33 21.13
C ASN A 364 3.99 25.32 22.06
N ALA A 365 3.27 24.83 23.06
CA ALA A 365 3.66 23.68 23.88
C ALA A 365 2.86 22.40 23.51
N GLY A 366 1.81 22.53 22.71
CA GLY A 366 0.95 21.44 22.25
C GLY A 366 1.30 20.93 20.84
N ASN A 367 0.28 20.51 20.09
CA ASN A 367 0.40 20.05 18.70
C ASN A 367 -0.28 21.03 17.73
N ILE A 368 0.39 21.36 16.64
CA ILE A 368 -0.17 22.03 15.47
C ILE A 368 0.15 21.17 14.25
N ASP A 369 -0.87 20.66 13.58
CA ASP A 369 -0.74 19.78 12.41
C ASP A 369 -1.65 20.27 11.29
N SER A 370 -1.12 20.40 10.08
CA SER A 370 -1.90 20.77 8.90
C SER A 370 -1.43 19.99 7.66
N PRO A 371 -2.34 19.52 6.80
CA PRO A 371 -1.96 18.97 5.49
C PRO A 371 -1.37 20.04 4.57
N GLY A 372 -1.62 21.34 4.83
CA GLY A 372 -1.05 22.47 4.12
C GLY A 372 0.03 23.17 4.94
N THR A 373 -0.26 24.39 5.40
CA THR A 373 0.65 25.20 6.24
C THR A 373 0.22 25.17 7.70
N ALA A 374 1.12 24.87 8.63
CA ALA A 374 0.76 24.81 10.05
C ALA A 374 0.61 26.22 10.65
N VAL A 375 1.59 27.08 10.45
CA VAL A 375 1.59 28.47 10.91
C VAL A 375 1.91 29.40 9.75
N MET A 376 1.04 30.37 9.51
CA MET A 376 1.23 31.39 8.47
C MET A 376 1.09 32.78 9.08
N ALA A 377 2.00 33.69 8.76
CA ALA A 377 1.87 35.12 9.00
C ALA A 377 2.04 35.88 7.69
N LEU A 378 1.13 36.80 7.37
CA LEU A 378 1.16 37.53 6.10
C LEU A 378 1.73 38.94 6.21
N ALA A 379 1.78 39.50 7.41
CA ALA A 379 2.36 40.83 7.66
C ALA A 379 2.72 41.03 9.13
N GLY A 380 3.75 41.84 9.36
CA GLY A 380 4.19 42.30 10.67
C GLY A 380 5.09 41.28 11.36
N ASP A 381 5.94 41.79 12.25
CA ASP A 381 6.90 40.99 13.03
C ASP A 381 6.19 39.83 13.74
N THR A 382 6.72 38.62 13.64
CA THR A 382 6.10 37.42 14.17
C THR A 382 7.12 36.58 14.91
N VAL A 383 6.81 36.29 16.19
CA VAL A 383 7.62 35.44 17.04
C VAL A 383 6.91 34.12 17.29
N VAL A 384 7.45 33.03 16.77
CA VAL A 384 6.97 31.66 17.02
C VAL A 384 7.93 30.97 17.98
N VAL A 385 7.47 30.65 19.18
CA VAL A 385 8.21 29.88 20.18
C VAL A 385 7.59 28.49 20.30
N ASN A 386 8.33 27.47 19.93
CA ASN A 386 7.88 26.08 19.95
C ASN A 386 8.64 25.26 21.02
N SER A 387 7.90 24.54 21.85
CA SER A 387 8.39 23.45 22.68
C SER A 387 7.60 22.15 22.49
N GLY A 388 6.55 22.18 21.66
CA GLY A 388 5.73 21.03 21.26
C GLY A 388 6.02 20.60 19.82
N THR A 389 4.97 20.30 19.06
CA THR A 389 5.07 19.88 17.65
C THR A 389 4.39 20.86 16.72
N ILE A 390 5.06 21.23 15.63
CA ILE A 390 4.50 21.96 14.48
C ILE A 390 4.78 21.13 13.22
N THR A 391 3.73 20.66 12.54
CA THR A 391 3.82 19.83 11.34
C THR A 391 2.99 20.42 10.22
N GLY A 392 3.60 20.61 9.05
CA GLY A 392 2.91 21.07 7.85
C GLY A 392 3.29 20.22 6.63
N GLY A 393 2.28 19.73 5.91
CA GLY A 393 2.48 18.93 4.69
C GLY A 393 3.09 19.72 3.54
N GLN A 394 2.84 21.03 3.45
CA GLN A 394 3.51 21.96 2.54
C GLN A 394 4.58 22.79 3.24
N ALA A 395 4.25 23.39 4.40
CA ALA A 395 5.17 24.20 5.19
C ALA A 395 4.79 24.18 6.67
N ALA A 396 5.78 24.05 7.54
CA ALA A 396 5.57 24.17 8.98
C ALA A 396 5.29 25.64 9.37
N VAL A 397 6.14 26.56 8.89
CA VAL A 397 6.04 27.99 9.22
C VAL A 397 6.32 28.82 7.97
N VAL A 398 5.42 29.75 7.66
CA VAL A 398 5.59 30.73 6.58
C VAL A 398 5.29 32.12 7.14
N THR A 399 6.22 33.06 7.05
CA THR A 399 5.98 34.47 7.40
C THR A 399 6.23 35.41 6.21
N GLY A 400 5.77 36.65 6.32
CA GLY A 400 5.80 37.66 5.26
C GLY A 400 6.93 38.66 5.46
N ASP A 401 6.71 39.93 5.09
CA ASP A 401 7.68 40.98 5.42
C ASP A 401 7.60 41.31 6.93
N GLY A 402 8.75 41.39 7.60
CA GLY A 402 8.85 41.64 9.04
C GLY A 402 10.21 41.26 9.62
N ALA A 403 10.42 41.55 10.91
CA ALA A 403 11.51 40.92 11.67
C ALA A 403 10.97 39.68 12.39
N ASP A 404 11.06 38.53 11.74
CA ASP A 404 10.44 37.29 12.18
C ASP A 404 11.42 36.37 12.92
N ARG A 405 10.91 35.64 13.91
CA ARG A 405 11.70 34.75 14.75
C ARG A 405 11.00 33.42 14.98
N LEU A 406 11.64 32.34 14.56
CA LEU A 406 11.27 30.97 14.94
C LEU A 406 12.26 30.44 15.98
N GLU A 407 11.79 30.22 17.20
CA GLU A 407 12.57 29.72 18.32
C GLU A 407 12.05 28.36 18.78
N LEU A 408 12.91 27.34 18.72
CA LEU A 408 12.66 26.03 19.30
C LEU A 408 13.32 25.96 20.68
N ARG A 409 12.53 25.69 21.71
CA ARG A 409 12.94 25.43 23.10
C ARG A 409 12.77 23.94 23.44
N GLY A 410 13.07 23.08 22.48
CA GLY A 410 12.70 21.68 22.44
C GLY A 410 11.59 21.38 21.42
N GLY A 411 11.19 20.11 21.33
CA GLY A 411 10.10 19.68 20.45
C GLY A 411 10.50 19.57 18.99
N THR A 412 9.51 19.52 18.09
CA THR A 412 9.72 19.21 16.67
C THR A 412 9.06 20.23 15.76
N VAL A 413 9.77 20.65 14.71
CA VAL A 413 9.21 21.35 13.55
C VAL A 413 9.43 20.46 12.32
N SER A 414 8.33 20.08 11.65
CA SER A 414 8.32 19.17 10.50
C SER A 414 7.68 19.83 9.29
N GLY A 415 8.46 20.05 8.23
CA GLY A 415 8.03 20.74 7.01
C GLY A 415 8.85 21.99 6.72
N ARG A 416 8.62 22.61 5.56
CA ARG A 416 9.36 23.80 5.11
C ARG A 416 9.19 24.98 6.08
N VAL A 417 10.25 25.74 6.28
CA VAL A 417 10.29 27.02 7.01
C VAL A 417 10.72 28.12 6.04
N ASP A 418 9.92 29.18 5.97
CA ASP A 418 10.19 30.36 5.14
C ASP A 418 9.80 31.60 5.92
N LEU A 419 10.79 32.41 6.29
CA LEU A 419 10.53 33.58 7.12
C LEU A 419 10.35 34.88 6.34
N GLY A 420 10.17 34.79 5.01
CA GLY A 420 9.71 35.92 4.21
C GLY A 420 10.80 36.97 3.98
N GLY A 421 10.58 38.22 4.38
CA GLY A 421 11.49 39.31 4.06
C GLY A 421 11.77 40.20 5.26
N GLY A 422 13.03 40.26 5.70
CA GLY A 422 13.44 41.28 6.66
C GLY A 422 14.71 40.92 7.39
N GLN A 423 14.63 40.84 8.72
CA GLN A 423 15.74 40.49 9.59
C GLN A 423 15.31 39.32 10.46
N ASP A 424 15.46 38.12 9.88
CA ASP A 424 14.81 36.92 10.36
C ASP A 424 15.78 35.98 11.06
N SER A 425 15.25 35.22 12.02
CA SER A 425 16.06 34.33 12.85
C SER A 425 15.42 32.98 13.13
N LEU A 426 16.21 31.91 13.00
CA LEU A 426 15.90 30.56 13.46
C LEU A 426 16.84 30.19 14.61
N VAL A 427 16.30 29.93 15.80
CA VAL A 427 17.10 29.56 16.97
C VAL A 427 16.58 28.24 17.55
N ALA A 428 17.43 27.23 17.65
CA ALA A 428 17.09 25.95 18.28
C ALA A 428 17.94 25.70 19.52
N THR A 429 17.26 25.51 20.66
CA THR A 429 17.85 25.26 21.98
C THR A 429 17.23 24.02 22.61
N GLY A 430 17.96 23.38 23.53
CA GLY A 430 17.51 22.13 24.14
C GLY A 430 17.31 20.98 23.13
N PRO A 431 16.59 19.91 23.49
CA PRO A 431 16.34 18.75 22.63
C PRO A 431 15.31 19.06 21.54
N SER A 432 15.78 19.65 20.44
CA SER A 432 14.96 20.13 19.32
C SER A 432 15.17 19.28 18.07
N SER A 433 14.11 19.02 17.30
CA SER A 433 14.18 18.27 16.04
C SER A 433 13.63 19.10 14.88
N LEU A 434 14.41 19.18 13.79
CA LEU A 434 13.97 19.73 12.51
C LEU A 434 13.82 18.56 11.53
N ALA A 435 12.60 18.34 11.05
CA ALA A 435 12.27 17.21 10.20
C ALA A 435 11.90 17.67 8.78
N PHE A 436 12.57 17.11 7.77
CA PHE A 436 12.42 17.52 6.37
C PHE A 436 12.29 16.31 5.44
N ALA A 437 11.33 16.41 4.52
CA ALA A 437 11.23 15.50 3.39
C ALA A 437 12.10 16.02 2.24
N LEU A 438 12.97 15.16 1.71
CA LEU A 438 13.89 15.50 0.63
C LEU A 438 13.77 14.48 -0.51
N ALA A 439 13.88 14.96 -1.74
CA ALA A 439 13.97 14.12 -2.92
C ALA A 439 15.35 13.43 -2.94
N PRO A 440 15.43 12.11 -3.12
CA PRO A 440 16.70 11.35 -3.10
C PRO A 440 17.76 11.93 -4.04
N GLN A 441 17.36 12.49 -5.17
CA GLN A 441 18.29 13.03 -6.19
C GLN A 441 18.75 14.47 -5.96
N GLY A 442 18.42 15.07 -4.82
CA GLY A 442 18.89 16.42 -4.48
C GLY A 442 18.20 17.54 -5.26
N THR A 443 17.01 17.28 -5.81
CA THR A 443 16.19 18.27 -6.52
C THR A 443 15.34 19.13 -5.59
N SER A 444 15.25 18.76 -4.31
CA SER A 444 14.56 19.58 -3.30
C SER A 444 15.25 20.93 -3.11
N ALA A 445 14.46 21.99 -3.10
CA ALA A 445 14.92 23.28 -2.60
C ALA A 445 15.24 23.18 -1.10
N ALA A 446 16.07 24.10 -0.60
CA ALA A 446 16.38 24.16 0.83
C ALA A 446 15.08 24.29 1.65
N PRO A 447 14.81 23.42 2.63
CA PRO A 447 13.61 23.50 3.43
C PRO A 447 13.57 24.71 4.37
N VAL A 448 14.70 25.33 4.69
CA VAL A 448 14.76 26.60 5.43
C VAL A 448 15.23 27.71 4.50
N GLN A 449 14.39 28.72 4.29
CA GLN A 449 14.63 29.81 3.35
C GLN A 449 14.33 31.16 3.98
N ASN A 450 14.95 32.20 3.42
CA ASN A 450 14.78 33.58 3.83
C ASN A 450 14.97 33.77 5.34
N VAL A 451 16.15 33.37 5.82
CA VAL A 451 16.55 33.54 7.22
C VAL A 451 17.95 34.11 7.27
N GLU A 452 18.13 35.30 7.83
CA GLU A 452 19.42 35.99 7.91
C GLU A 452 20.34 35.37 8.97
N SER A 453 19.77 34.81 10.04
CA SER A 453 20.54 34.20 11.13
C SER A 453 19.96 32.86 11.61
N VAL A 454 20.78 31.83 11.63
CA VAL A 454 20.42 30.49 12.11
C VAL A 454 21.39 30.07 13.20
N SER A 455 20.87 29.69 14.36
CA SER A 455 21.67 29.16 15.48
C SER A 455 21.09 27.84 15.98
N LEU A 456 21.85 26.76 15.82
CA LEU A 456 21.42 25.40 16.20
C LEU A 456 22.31 24.86 17.32
N GLY A 457 21.70 24.64 18.49
CA GLY A 457 22.38 24.16 19.70
C GLY A 457 22.79 22.67 19.64
N PRO A 458 23.60 22.20 20.61
CA PRO A 458 24.23 20.87 20.60
C PRO A 458 23.25 19.68 20.72
N GLN A 459 22.02 19.93 21.18
CA GLN A 459 20.96 18.92 21.29
C GLN A 459 19.93 19.01 20.15
N THR A 460 20.25 19.75 19.07
CA THR A 460 19.41 19.82 17.88
C THR A 460 19.74 18.66 16.93
N SER A 461 18.70 17.99 16.42
CA SER A 461 18.81 16.92 15.42
C SER A 461 18.09 17.26 14.12
N LEU A 462 18.62 16.77 13.01
CA LEU A 462 17.94 16.75 11.71
C LEU A 462 17.36 15.36 11.44
N ALA A 463 16.07 15.29 11.16
CA ALA A 463 15.41 14.06 10.73
C ALA A 463 15.04 14.17 9.24
N LEU A 464 15.66 13.34 8.40
CA LEU A 464 15.49 13.39 6.95
C LEU A 464 14.64 12.20 6.49
N THR A 465 13.60 12.48 5.71
CA THR A 465 12.79 11.44 5.07
C THR A 465 12.96 11.54 3.57
N PHE A 466 13.30 10.42 2.94
CA PHE A 466 13.40 10.27 1.50
C PHE A 466 12.27 9.40 0.98
N ASP A 467 11.71 9.75 -0.17
CA ASP A 467 10.72 8.94 -0.86
C ASP A 467 11.42 7.83 -1.71
N PRO A 468 10.69 6.78 -2.15
CA PRO A 468 11.28 5.68 -2.92
C PRO A 468 11.48 5.99 -4.41
N SER A 469 11.33 7.26 -4.86
CA SER A 469 11.45 7.62 -6.28
C SER A 469 12.89 7.61 -6.82
N GLY A 470 13.87 7.35 -5.96
CA GLY A 470 15.27 7.20 -6.33
C GLY A 470 16.11 6.74 -5.14
N TYR A 471 17.43 6.88 -5.24
CA TYR A 471 18.37 6.57 -4.17
C TYR A 471 19.31 7.73 -3.91
N VAL A 472 19.82 7.79 -2.69
CA VAL A 472 20.83 8.78 -2.30
C VAL A 472 22.21 8.25 -2.72
N ALA A 473 22.82 8.87 -3.73
CA ALA A 473 24.17 8.54 -4.14
C ALA A 473 25.20 8.96 -3.08
N THR A 474 26.36 8.30 -3.07
CA THR A 474 27.44 8.66 -2.15
C THR A 474 27.99 10.05 -2.48
N GLY A 475 28.16 10.90 -1.48
CA GLY A 475 28.57 12.29 -1.65
C GLY A 475 27.45 13.24 -2.08
N GLN A 476 26.20 12.76 -2.23
CA GLN A 476 25.07 13.62 -2.60
C GLN A 476 24.85 14.68 -1.51
N ARG A 477 24.85 15.96 -1.92
CA ARG A 477 24.69 17.11 -1.02
C ARG A 477 23.28 17.69 -1.16
N TYR A 478 22.67 18.04 -0.03
CA TYR A 478 21.36 18.68 0.07
C TYR A 478 21.50 19.97 0.86
N ALA A 479 21.05 21.09 0.29
CA ALA A 479 20.93 22.32 1.04
C ALA A 479 19.78 22.19 2.05
N ILE A 480 20.04 22.49 3.32
CA ILE A 480 19.04 22.53 4.40
C ILE A 480 18.62 23.98 4.67
N VAL A 481 19.61 24.86 4.78
CA VAL A 481 19.43 26.31 4.90
C VAL A 481 20.12 26.96 3.71
N SER A 482 19.43 27.85 3.01
CA SER A 482 20.00 28.61 1.89
C SER A 482 20.30 30.05 2.32
N GLY A 483 21.58 30.44 2.31
CA GLY A 483 22.02 31.78 2.70
C GLY A 483 22.03 32.02 4.22
N GLY A 484 22.25 33.28 4.59
CA GLY A 484 22.32 33.71 6.00
C GLY A 484 23.59 33.26 6.73
N SER A 485 23.71 33.69 7.98
CA SER A 485 24.75 33.25 8.91
C SER A 485 24.28 32.01 9.68
N VAL A 486 25.00 30.88 9.56
CA VAL A 486 24.66 29.64 10.28
C VAL A 486 25.71 29.35 11.36
N ALA A 487 25.27 29.28 12.61
CA ALA A 487 26.07 28.88 13.75
C ALA A 487 25.64 27.49 14.25
N LEU A 488 26.60 26.57 14.34
CA LEU A 488 26.42 25.21 14.87
C LEU A 488 27.23 25.05 16.17
N ALA A 489 26.82 24.14 17.04
CA ALA A 489 27.66 23.71 18.15
C ALA A 489 28.89 22.92 17.66
N ASP A 490 29.99 22.98 18.42
CA ASP A 490 31.27 22.32 18.07
C ASP A 490 31.12 20.79 17.85
N ALA A 491 30.16 20.16 18.52
CA ALA A 491 29.86 18.73 18.36
C ALA A 491 29.20 18.37 17.02
N GLY A 492 28.79 19.36 16.23
CA GLY A 492 28.00 19.17 15.00
C GLY A 492 26.52 18.88 15.28
N LEU A 493 25.79 18.51 14.23
CA LEU A 493 24.37 18.12 14.30
C LEU A 493 24.23 16.61 14.14
N ALA A 494 23.39 16.00 14.98
CA ALA A 494 22.95 14.63 14.77
C ALA A 494 21.97 14.59 13.58
N VAL A 495 22.24 13.72 12.60
CA VAL A 495 21.37 13.53 11.43
C VAL A 495 20.88 12.08 11.38
N THR A 496 19.57 11.91 11.33
CA THR A 496 18.90 10.60 11.20
C THR A 496 18.13 10.55 9.89
N SER A 497 17.98 9.36 9.31
CA SER A 497 17.19 9.16 8.09
C SER A 497 16.40 7.86 8.11
N ASN A 498 15.45 7.72 7.19
CA ASN A 498 14.75 6.46 6.90
C ASN A 498 15.57 5.49 6.02
N LEU A 499 16.85 5.79 5.74
CA LEU A 499 17.72 5.03 4.85
C LEU A 499 18.86 4.36 5.64
N PRO A 500 18.76 3.07 5.99
CA PRO A 500 19.71 2.41 6.90
C PRO A 500 21.13 2.27 6.34
N MET A 501 21.31 2.32 5.01
CA MET A 501 22.62 2.23 4.35
C MET A 501 23.33 3.58 4.19
N VAL A 502 22.66 4.70 4.49
CA VAL A 502 23.22 6.05 4.29
C VAL A 502 23.42 6.73 5.63
N ARG A 503 24.65 7.19 5.85
CA ARG A 503 24.98 8.10 6.97
C ARG A 503 25.05 9.52 6.45
N PHE A 504 24.53 10.46 7.22
CA PHE A 504 24.53 11.87 6.84
C PHE A 504 25.45 12.67 7.75
N THR A 505 26.21 13.59 7.15
CA THR A 505 27.04 14.57 7.86
C THR A 505 26.57 15.96 7.52
N ALA A 506 26.32 16.80 8.52
CA ALA A 506 25.95 18.21 8.34
C ALA A 506 27.19 19.11 8.39
N ALA A 507 27.24 20.12 7.52
CA ALA A 507 28.27 21.15 7.51
C ALA A 507 27.67 22.51 7.17
N ALA A 508 28.11 23.54 7.88
CA ALA A 508 27.77 24.93 7.62
C ALA A 508 28.96 25.66 6.97
N ASP A 509 28.68 26.52 6.01
CA ASP A 509 29.64 27.41 5.36
C ASP A 509 28.95 28.73 4.96
N THR A 510 29.61 29.56 4.13
CA THR A 510 29.07 30.85 3.69
C THR A 510 27.83 30.72 2.79
N SER A 511 27.51 29.53 2.28
CA SER A 511 26.31 29.25 1.48
C SER A 511 25.11 28.81 2.33
N GLY A 512 25.30 28.57 3.62
CA GLY A 512 24.28 28.12 4.56
C GLY A 512 24.63 26.77 5.20
N LEU A 513 23.61 25.94 5.44
CA LEU A 513 23.74 24.60 6.02
C LEU A 513 23.44 23.55 4.96
N ALA A 514 24.29 22.55 4.82
CA ALA A 514 24.05 21.41 3.97
C ALA A 514 24.28 20.09 4.68
N VAL A 515 23.62 19.04 4.21
CA VAL A 515 23.87 17.64 4.61
C VAL A 515 24.41 16.86 3.42
N THR A 516 25.39 16.00 3.66
CA THR A 516 25.96 15.10 2.66
C THR A 516 25.70 13.65 3.05
N GLY A 517 25.13 12.88 2.13
CA GLY A 517 24.86 11.45 2.30
C GLY A 517 26.05 10.59 1.91
N TRP A 518 26.43 9.64 2.76
CA TRP A 518 27.52 8.70 2.56
C TRP A 518 26.98 7.28 2.64
N ARG A 519 27.03 6.56 1.52
CA ARG A 519 26.58 5.16 1.46
C ARG A 519 27.64 4.26 2.09
N ASP A 520 27.20 3.27 2.87
CA ASP A 520 28.05 2.18 3.32
C ASP A 520 28.38 1.24 2.14
N PRO A 521 29.63 1.18 1.66
CA PRO A 521 29.99 0.54 0.39
C PRO A 521 29.94 -0.98 0.38
N GLY A 522 29.61 -1.62 1.52
CA GLY A 522 29.43 -3.08 1.58
C GLY A 522 28.11 -3.48 2.24
N TRP A 523 27.15 -2.56 2.27
CA TRP A 523 25.88 -2.80 2.96
C TRP A 523 25.11 -3.93 2.30
N TYR A 524 24.97 -3.92 0.98
CA TYR A 524 24.26 -4.99 0.26
C TYR A 524 25.05 -6.30 0.33
N ALA A 525 26.37 -6.27 0.14
CA ALA A 525 27.22 -7.47 0.23
C ALA A 525 27.10 -8.21 1.57
N ARG A 526 26.86 -7.49 2.68
CA ARG A 526 26.64 -8.08 4.02
C ARG A 526 25.18 -8.40 4.32
N SER A 527 24.24 -7.65 3.76
CA SER A 527 22.81 -7.75 4.10
C SER A 527 22.05 -8.76 3.25
N LEU A 528 22.55 -9.08 2.05
CA LEU A 528 21.91 -10.01 1.13
C LEU A 528 22.42 -11.45 1.29
N ALA A 529 21.58 -12.43 0.95
CA ALA A 529 21.96 -13.83 0.96
C ALA A 529 23.04 -14.20 -0.07
N SER A 530 23.15 -13.41 -1.15
CA SER A 530 24.13 -13.57 -2.21
C SER A 530 25.15 -12.42 -2.16
N PRO A 531 26.35 -12.62 -1.58
CA PRO A 531 27.33 -11.55 -1.43
C PRO A 531 27.83 -10.97 -2.77
N SER A 532 27.87 -11.78 -3.83
CA SER A 532 28.26 -11.35 -5.17
C SER A 532 27.24 -10.39 -5.79
N LEU A 533 25.94 -10.71 -5.70
CA LEU A 533 24.87 -9.80 -6.11
C LEU A 533 24.90 -8.53 -5.25
N GLY A 534 25.14 -8.67 -3.94
CA GLY A 534 25.28 -7.53 -3.04
C GLY A 534 26.41 -6.60 -3.44
N ALA A 535 27.60 -7.13 -3.77
CA ALA A 535 28.73 -6.34 -4.26
C ALA A 535 28.41 -5.64 -5.59
N ALA A 536 27.68 -6.28 -6.50
CA ALA A 536 27.22 -5.64 -7.73
C ALA A 536 26.23 -4.49 -7.47
N LEU A 537 25.31 -4.65 -6.51
CA LEU A 537 24.37 -3.59 -6.12
C LEU A 537 25.07 -2.44 -5.39
N ASP A 538 26.04 -2.73 -4.51
CA ASP A 538 26.87 -1.71 -3.87
C ASP A 538 27.65 -0.90 -4.92
N ALA A 539 28.23 -1.57 -5.93
CA ALA A 539 28.91 -0.91 -7.05
C ALA A 539 27.96 -0.09 -7.93
N ALA A 540 26.75 -0.59 -8.18
CA ALA A 540 25.72 0.12 -8.95
C ALA A 540 25.19 1.36 -8.21
N ALA A 541 25.04 1.27 -6.89
CA ALA A 541 24.54 2.36 -6.04
C ALA A 541 25.59 3.44 -5.75
N ALA A 542 26.88 3.17 -6.00
CA ALA A 542 27.97 4.12 -5.78
C ALA A 542 27.93 5.33 -6.74
N THR A 543 27.36 5.18 -7.94
CA THR A 543 27.22 6.26 -8.93
C THR A 543 25.77 6.43 -9.33
N VAL A 544 25.33 7.66 -9.63
CA VAL A 544 23.96 7.90 -10.14
C VAL A 544 23.81 7.26 -11.51
N ARG A 545 22.93 6.27 -11.63
CA ARG A 545 22.62 5.52 -12.85
C ARG A 545 21.12 5.63 -13.08
N PRO A 546 20.65 6.46 -14.03
CA PRO A 546 19.22 6.67 -14.28
C PRO A 546 18.42 5.39 -14.46
N GLY A 547 19.02 4.39 -15.11
CA GLY A 547 18.40 3.08 -15.28
C GLY A 547 18.16 2.31 -13.97
N MET A 548 18.93 2.56 -12.92
CA MET A 548 18.88 1.82 -11.66
C MET A 548 18.11 2.53 -10.54
N GLU A 549 17.64 3.76 -10.77
CA GLU A 549 17.06 4.61 -9.71
C GLU A 549 15.89 3.95 -9.00
N GLY A 550 14.91 3.46 -9.76
CA GLY A 550 13.75 2.77 -9.18
C GLY A 550 14.11 1.45 -8.49
N LEU A 551 15.11 0.72 -9.00
CA LEU A 551 15.53 -0.57 -8.44
C LEU A 551 16.25 -0.39 -7.11
N ILE A 552 17.29 0.46 -7.08
CA ILE A 552 18.06 0.72 -5.85
C ILE A 552 17.20 1.48 -4.85
N GLY A 553 16.39 2.45 -5.30
CA GLY A 553 15.44 3.16 -4.44
C GLY A 553 14.47 2.20 -3.74
N PHE A 554 13.90 1.24 -4.47
CA PHE A 554 13.05 0.22 -3.87
C PHE A 554 13.78 -0.64 -2.84
N LEU A 555 14.99 -1.10 -3.15
CA LEU A 555 15.79 -1.91 -2.23
C LEU A 555 16.21 -1.13 -0.98
N ASP A 556 16.55 0.15 -1.14
CA ASP A 556 16.98 1.01 -0.04
C ASP A 556 15.88 1.19 1.02
N HIS A 557 14.62 1.21 0.58
CA HIS A 557 13.47 1.37 1.47
C HIS A 557 12.87 0.05 1.94
N SER A 558 13.38 -1.09 1.47
CA SER A 558 12.81 -2.40 1.77
C SER A 558 13.15 -2.85 3.19
N PRO A 559 12.16 -3.22 4.02
CA PRO A 559 12.42 -3.78 5.35
C PRO A 559 13.04 -5.19 5.28
N ASP A 560 12.90 -5.89 4.14
CA ASP A 560 13.51 -7.19 3.84
C ASP A 560 14.25 -7.13 2.51
N ALA A 561 15.35 -6.36 2.48
CA ALA A 561 16.19 -6.23 1.29
C ALA A 561 16.72 -7.59 0.79
N ALA A 562 16.98 -8.55 1.69
CA ALA A 562 17.43 -9.89 1.34
C ALA A 562 16.38 -10.66 0.53
N GLY A 563 15.14 -10.72 1.01
CA GLY A 563 14.02 -11.35 0.29
C GLY A 563 13.70 -10.63 -1.01
N ALA A 564 13.72 -9.28 -1.00
CA ALA A 564 13.47 -8.46 -2.18
C ALA A 564 14.52 -8.68 -3.29
N ALA A 565 15.81 -8.58 -2.96
CA ALA A 565 16.90 -8.77 -3.91
C ALA A 565 17.03 -10.22 -4.39
N SER A 566 16.52 -11.18 -3.63
CA SER A 566 16.49 -12.58 -4.05
C SER A 566 15.83 -12.74 -5.42
N ARG A 567 14.78 -11.96 -5.74
CA ARG A 567 14.11 -12.01 -7.05
C ARG A 567 14.99 -11.59 -8.23
N LEU A 568 16.13 -10.94 -7.99
CA LEU A 568 17.09 -10.51 -9.01
C LEU A 568 18.07 -11.62 -9.44
N LEU A 569 18.10 -12.77 -8.77
CA LEU A 569 18.99 -13.87 -9.12
C LEU A 569 18.53 -14.62 -10.39
N PRO A 570 19.46 -15.15 -11.21
CA PRO A 570 19.18 -15.87 -12.45
C PRO A 570 18.66 -17.30 -12.22
N GLY A 571 17.59 -17.46 -11.44
CA GLY A 571 17.06 -18.75 -10.97
C GLY A 571 16.98 -19.84 -12.05
N PRO A 572 16.26 -19.64 -13.17
CA PRO A 572 16.16 -20.63 -14.23
C PRO A 572 17.51 -21.01 -14.87
N GLN A 573 18.43 -20.05 -15.00
CA GLN A 573 19.72 -20.26 -15.65
C GLN A 573 20.69 -21.04 -14.77
N THR A 574 20.55 -20.95 -13.44
CA THR A 574 21.38 -21.73 -12.48
C THR A 574 21.13 -23.23 -12.56
N ARG A 575 20.00 -23.68 -13.15
CA ARG A 575 19.61 -25.10 -13.21
C ARG A 575 19.62 -25.71 -14.61
N SER A 576 19.98 -24.96 -15.65
CA SER A 576 19.95 -25.43 -17.04
C SER A 576 20.80 -26.68 -17.26
N MET A 577 22.02 -26.71 -16.70
CA MET A 577 22.92 -27.87 -16.82
C MET A 577 22.33 -29.11 -16.15
N ALA A 578 21.74 -28.96 -14.96
CA ALA A 578 21.11 -30.06 -14.27
C ALA A 578 20.03 -30.68 -15.16
N LEU A 579 19.09 -29.88 -15.66
CA LEU A 579 17.99 -30.33 -16.51
C LEU A 579 18.49 -30.98 -17.81
N ALA A 580 19.51 -30.42 -18.46
CA ALA A 580 20.12 -31.02 -19.64
C ALA A 580 20.71 -32.40 -19.36
N VAL A 581 21.42 -32.58 -18.23
CA VAL A 581 21.97 -33.89 -17.82
C VAL A 581 20.88 -34.92 -17.55
N ASP A 582 19.73 -34.53 -16.96
CA ASP A 582 18.60 -35.45 -16.79
C ASP A 582 17.99 -35.84 -18.15
N GLY A 583 17.78 -34.88 -19.05
CA GLY A 583 17.29 -35.14 -20.40
C GLY A 583 18.22 -36.05 -21.21
N ALA A 584 19.53 -35.81 -21.13
CA ALA A 584 20.55 -36.66 -21.75
C ALA A 584 20.54 -38.07 -21.14
N SER A 585 20.41 -38.19 -19.82
CA SER A 585 20.35 -39.48 -19.12
C SER A 585 19.09 -40.27 -19.50
N ALA A 586 17.95 -39.61 -19.66
CA ALA A 586 16.72 -40.23 -20.14
C ALA A 586 16.86 -40.74 -21.58
N PHE A 587 17.49 -39.94 -22.46
CA PHE A 587 17.80 -40.34 -23.84
C PHE A 587 18.73 -41.55 -23.90
N THR A 588 19.83 -41.55 -23.12
CA THR A 588 20.77 -42.69 -23.09
C THR A 588 20.19 -43.92 -22.41
N ALA A 589 19.31 -43.77 -21.41
CA ALA A 589 18.59 -44.88 -20.78
C ALA A 589 17.60 -45.53 -21.77
N ALA A 590 16.84 -44.73 -22.51
CA ALA A 590 15.95 -45.20 -23.58
C ALA A 590 16.74 -45.91 -24.70
N PHE A 591 17.89 -45.36 -25.08
CA PHE A 591 18.81 -45.98 -26.04
C PHE A 591 19.38 -47.32 -25.56
N ALA A 592 19.89 -47.37 -24.33
CA ALA A 592 20.51 -48.57 -23.75
C ALA A 592 19.49 -49.71 -23.55
N GLU A 593 18.24 -49.39 -23.26
CA GLU A 593 17.15 -50.36 -23.22
C GLU A 593 16.95 -51.01 -24.59
N ARG A 594 16.94 -50.19 -25.65
CA ARG A 594 16.74 -50.70 -27.00
C ARG A 594 17.86 -51.64 -27.44
N LEU A 595 19.09 -51.32 -27.09
CA LEU A 595 20.24 -52.17 -27.38
C LEU A 595 20.27 -53.46 -26.53
N ALA A 596 19.72 -53.45 -25.31
CA ALA A 596 19.55 -54.69 -24.56
C ALA A 596 18.49 -55.61 -25.19
N GLY A 597 17.50 -55.03 -25.88
CA GLY A 597 16.51 -55.71 -26.73
C GLY A 597 17.06 -56.24 -28.06
N LEU A 598 18.39 -56.35 -28.21
CA LEU A 598 19.03 -56.95 -29.39
C LEU A 598 19.34 -58.44 -29.28
N ARG A 599 19.27 -58.97 -28.07
CA ARG A 599 19.90 -60.21 -27.64
C ARG A 599 18.95 -61.40 -27.77
N GLY A 600 18.76 -61.87 -29.01
CA GLY A 600 18.26 -63.21 -29.28
C GLY A 600 19.36 -64.22 -28.99
N SER A 601 19.05 -65.27 -28.21
CA SER A 601 19.95 -66.37 -27.88
C SER A 601 20.53 -67.04 -29.13
N THR A 602 21.77 -66.70 -29.51
CA THR A 602 22.54 -67.49 -30.48
C THR A 602 23.68 -68.18 -29.74
N GLY A 603 23.44 -69.45 -29.40
CA GLY A 603 24.54 -70.40 -29.23
C GLY A 603 25.33 -70.45 -30.54
N ALA A 604 26.65 -70.46 -30.43
CA ALA A 604 27.56 -70.45 -31.56
C ALA A 604 27.37 -71.67 -32.48
N ALA A 605 27.12 -71.44 -33.78
CA ALA A 605 27.68 -72.19 -34.92
C ALA A 605 27.09 -71.68 -36.26
N GLY A 606 27.93 -71.56 -37.30
CA GLY A 606 27.49 -71.62 -38.71
C GLY A 606 27.71 -70.36 -39.54
N LEU A 607 28.78 -70.35 -40.33
CA LEU A 607 28.95 -69.50 -41.52
C LEU A 607 27.93 -69.90 -42.59
N ALA A 608 27.19 -68.94 -43.16
CA ALA A 608 26.48 -69.13 -44.43
C ALA A 608 26.65 -67.89 -45.33
N ALA A 609 26.92 -68.16 -46.61
CA ALA A 609 27.27 -67.22 -47.67
C ALA A 609 26.01 -66.56 -48.32
N PRO A 610 26.16 -65.50 -49.14
CA PRO A 610 25.07 -64.60 -49.51
C PRO A 610 24.23 -65.12 -50.69
N GLY A 611 22.92 -64.87 -50.64
CA GLY A 611 21.96 -65.13 -51.71
C GLY A 611 20.77 -64.17 -51.63
N PHE A 612 20.44 -63.54 -52.76
CA PHE A 612 19.57 -62.38 -52.93
C PHE A 612 18.04 -62.66 -52.86
N TYR A 613 17.32 -61.60 -52.41
CA TYR A 613 15.93 -61.15 -52.63
C TYR A 613 14.72 -62.10 -52.68
N GLY A 614 13.70 -61.72 -51.90
CA GLY A 614 12.29 -62.01 -52.18
C GLY A 614 11.34 -61.27 -51.24
N HIS A 615 10.57 -60.32 -51.79
CA HIS A 615 9.42 -59.59 -51.23
C HIS A 615 9.67 -58.57 -50.11
N GLY A 616 9.79 -57.30 -50.53
CA GLY A 616 9.83 -56.13 -49.65
C GLY A 616 8.43 -55.61 -49.26
N ALA A 617 8.32 -55.10 -48.05
CA ALA A 617 7.31 -54.10 -47.69
C ALA A 617 7.69 -52.75 -48.34
N GLY A 618 6.69 -52.03 -48.86
CA GLY A 618 6.90 -50.82 -49.66
C GLY A 618 7.25 -49.57 -48.83
N LEU A 619 7.85 -48.59 -49.50
CA LEU A 619 8.23 -47.27 -48.96
C LEU A 619 7.09 -46.50 -48.24
N GLY A 620 5.83 -46.87 -48.45
CA GLY A 620 4.67 -46.21 -47.83
C GLY A 620 4.51 -46.46 -46.32
N ASP A 621 4.96 -47.62 -45.80
CA ASP A 621 4.89 -47.93 -44.37
C ASP A 621 5.94 -47.15 -43.55
N LEU A 622 7.08 -46.84 -44.18
CA LEU A 622 8.14 -45.99 -43.63
C LEU A 622 7.78 -44.49 -43.68
N GLU A 623 7.02 -44.07 -44.71
CA GLU A 623 6.50 -42.69 -44.82
C GLU A 623 5.43 -42.40 -43.75
N ALA A 624 4.59 -43.38 -43.40
CA ALA A 624 3.58 -43.25 -42.34
C ALA A 624 4.20 -43.12 -40.94
N LEU A 625 5.24 -43.91 -40.64
CA LEU A 625 6.02 -43.81 -39.39
C LEU A 625 6.84 -42.51 -39.33
N GLY A 626 7.40 -42.08 -40.46
CA GLY A 626 8.11 -40.80 -40.58
C GLY A 626 7.19 -39.59 -40.35
N ARG A 627 5.97 -39.60 -40.91
CA ARG A 627 4.98 -38.53 -40.69
C ARG A 627 4.45 -38.46 -39.26
N LEU A 628 4.27 -39.61 -38.59
CA LEU A 628 3.86 -39.65 -37.18
C LEU A 628 4.94 -39.11 -36.23
N ALA A 629 6.22 -39.37 -36.55
CA ALA A 629 7.35 -38.83 -35.80
C ALA A 629 7.60 -37.34 -36.06
N LEU A 630 7.34 -36.85 -37.29
CA LEU A 630 7.51 -35.45 -37.69
C LEU A 630 6.34 -34.52 -37.27
N ALA A 631 5.14 -35.06 -37.00
CA ALA A 631 3.93 -34.25 -36.77
C ALA A 631 3.74 -33.72 -35.34
N GLY A 632 4.52 -34.17 -34.35
CA GLY A 632 4.55 -33.56 -33.01
C GLY A 632 3.22 -33.50 -32.24
N GLN A 633 2.20 -34.30 -32.57
CA GLN A 633 0.90 -34.29 -31.87
C GLN A 633 0.80 -35.44 -30.85
N PRO A 634 0.31 -35.18 -29.62
CA PRO A 634 -0.08 -36.24 -28.69
C PRO A 634 -1.39 -36.86 -29.20
N ALA A 635 -1.29 -37.95 -29.97
CA ALA A 635 -2.47 -38.69 -30.36
C ALA A 635 -3.00 -39.48 -29.14
N ALA A 636 -4.25 -39.24 -28.78
CA ALA A 636 -5.01 -40.10 -27.89
C ALA A 636 -5.04 -41.53 -28.49
N LEU A 637 -4.29 -42.44 -27.90
CA LEU A 637 -4.16 -43.83 -28.34
C LEU A 637 -5.39 -44.65 -27.91
N ALA A 638 -6.52 -44.45 -28.59
CA ALA A 638 -7.58 -45.43 -28.62
C ALA A 638 -7.28 -46.43 -29.74
N GLU A 639 -6.97 -47.69 -29.38
CA GLU A 639 -6.96 -48.89 -30.24
C GLU A 639 -5.70 -49.26 -31.09
N PRO A 640 -4.44 -49.23 -30.57
CA PRO A 640 -3.30 -49.85 -31.28
C PRO A 640 -3.13 -51.37 -31.05
N TRP A 641 -3.89 -51.99 -30.14
CA TRP A 641 -3.71 -53.42 -29.81
C TRP A 641 -4.29 -54.37 -30.85
N ARG A 642 -5.26 -53.93 -31.68
CA ARG A 642 -5.90 -54.78 -32.71
C ARG A 642 -5.03 -55.00 -33.96
N ALA A 643 -4.08 -54.11 -34.26
CA ALA A 643 -3.18 -54.27 -35.39
C ALA A 643 -1.98 -55.22 -35.11
N ALA A 644 -1.75 -55.58 -33.83
CA ALA A 644 -0.64 -56.42 -33.39
C ALA A 644 -1.02 -57.90 -33.17
N VAL A 645 -2.26 -58.31 -33.49
CA VAL A 645 -2.71 -59.70 -33.42
C VAL A 645 -2.84 -60.26 -34.83
N PRO A 646 -1.91 -61.11 -35.32
CA PRO A 646 -2.13 -61.86 -36.53
C PRO A 646 -3.35 -62.76 -36.34
N GLY A 647 -4.31 -62.70 -37.26
CA GLY A 647 -5.48 -63.59 -37.28
C GLY A 647 -5.03 -65.07 -37.29
N SER A 648 -5.61 -65.86 -36.40
CA SER A 648 -5.34 -67.30 -36.27
C SER A 648 -5.75 -68.05 -37.54
N ALA A 649 -4.81 -68.70 -38.22
CA ALA A 649 -5.11 -69.73 -39.22
C ALA A 649 -5.40 -71.08 -38.52
N PRO A 650 -6.22 -71.99 -39.11
CA PRO A 650 -6.69 -73.20 -38.43
C PRO A 650 -5.57 -74.23 -38.20
N ALA A 651 -5.62 -74.92 -37.06
CA ALA A 651 -4.70 -75.97 -36.67
C ALA A 651 -4.87 -77.24 -37.53
N ALA A 652 -3.76 -77.78 -38.05
CA ALA A 652 -3.66 -79.16 -38.55
C ALA A 652 -3.27 -80.12 -37.40
N PRO A 653 -3.63 -81.42 -37.46
CA PRO A 653 -3.57 -82.31 -36.30
C PRO A 653 -2.14 -82.65 -35.85
N MET A 654 -1.97 -82.80 -34.53
CA MET A 654 -0.74 -83.22 -33.85
C MET A 654 -0.28 -84.61 -34.32
N GLY A 655 0.99 -84.69 -34.71
CA GLY A 655 1.80 -85.90 -34.72
C GLY A 655 3.07 -85.64 -33.91
N ASP A 656 3.51 -86.67 -33.17
CA ASP A 656 4.59 -86.64 -32.18
C ASP A 656 5.92 -86.06 -32.70
N GLY A 657 6.67 -85.39 -31.78
CA GLY A 657 7.78 -84.45 -32.05
C GLY A 657 8.92 -84.93 -32.95
N PRO A 658 9.81 -84.03 -33.43
CA PRO A 658 10.74 -83.28 -32.56
C PRO A 658 11.07 -81.84 -32.99
N GLY A 659 11.71 -81.06 -32.10
CA GLY A 659 12.46 -79.84 -32.45
C GLY A 659 11.64 -78.56 -32.57
N LEU A 660 11.83 -77.62 -31.64
CA LEU A 660 11.40 -76.23 -31.84
C LEU A 660 12.18 -75.66 -33.03
N ALA A 661 11.45 -75.31 -34.10
CA ALA A 661 12.03 -74.67 -35.28
C ALA A 661 12.83 -73.43 -34.87
N GLU A 662 14.04 -73.31 -35.42
CA GLU A 662 14.86 -72.10 -35.39
C GLU A 662 13.99 -70.90 -35.80
N THR A 663 13.80 -69.96 -34.88
CA THR A 663 13.33 -68.61 -35.21
C THR A 663 14.23 -68.06 -36.32
N ALA A 664 13.63 -67.81 -37.49
CA ALA A 664 14.26 -67.27 -38.69
C ALA A 664 15.32 -66.20 -38.38
N ALA A 665 16.46 -66.31 -39.06
CA ALA A 665 17.57 -65.37 -38.97
C ALA A 665 17.05 -63.93 -39.13
N GLN A 666 17.28 -63.09 -38.12
CA GLN A 666 16.92 -61.68 -38.18
C GLN A 666 17.69 -61.00 -39.32
N GLY A 667 17.01 -60.24 -40.17
CA GLY A 667 17.65 -59.61 -41.32
C GLY A 667 18.68 -58.53 -40.98
N PRO A 668 19.46 -58.06 -41.98
CA PRO A 668 20.65 -57.24 -41.78
C PRO A 668 20.33 -55.81 -41.30
N VAL A 669 19.10 -55.36 -41.47
CA VAL A 669 18.66 -53.99 -41.13
C VAL A 669 17.77 -54.02 -39.90
N GLU A 670 17.88 -52.98 -39.11
CA GLU A 670 17.10 -52.79 -37.90
C GLU A 670 16.56 -51.38 -37.80
N ALA A 671 15.31 -51.27 -37.34
CA ALA A 671 14.71 -49.99 -36.98
C ALA A 671 14.19 -50.03 -35.53
N PHE A 672 14.18 -48.86 -34.90
CA PHE A 672 13.58 -48.69 -33.58
C PHE A 672 12.96 -47.33 -33.37
N ALA A 673 12.00 -47.31 -32.45
CA ALA A 673 11.41 -46.11 -31.89
C ALA A 673 11.17 -46.32 -30.39
N THR A 674 11.45 -45.29 -29.59
CA THR A 674 11.19 -45.28 -28.15
C THR A 674 10.56 -43.97 -27.74
N LEU A 675 9.45 -44.05 -27.02
CA LEU A 675 8.88 -42.91 -26.29
C LEU A 675 9.38 -42.97 -24.85
N TYR A 676 9.73 -41.83 -24.28
CA TYR A 676 10.15 -41.75 -22.89
C TYR A 676 9.63 -40.47 -22.24
N GLY A 677 9.43 -40.53 -20.93
CA GLY A 677 9.05 -39.37 -20.14
C GLY A 677 9.42 -39.58 -18.69
N GLY A 678 9.49 -38.51 -17.93
CA GLY A 678 9.96 -38.56 -16.56
C GLY A 678 9.70 -37.29 -15.79
N GLN A 679 9.95 -37.37 -14.50
CA GLN A 679 9.90 -36.25 -13.60
C GLN A 679 11.20 -36.18 -12.79
N GLY A 680 11.58 -34.98 -12.43
CA GLY A 680 12.74 -34.70 -11.61
C GLY A 680 12.40 -33.71 -10.50
N GLN A 681 13.12 -33.78 -9.40
CA GLN A 681 13.06 -32.80 -8.33
C GLN A 681 14.45 -32.49 -7.82
N GLY A 682 14.67 -31.22 -7.48
CA GLY A 682 15.89 -30.75 -6.85
C GLY A 682 15.60 -29.79 -5.70
N VAL A 683 16.37 -29.89 -4.62
CA VAL A 683 16.27 -28.97 -3.48
C VAL A 683 17.04 -27.69 -3.74
N SER A 684 16.65 -26.59 -3.08
CA SER A 684 17.40 -25.32 -3.15
C SER A 684 18.79 -25.45 -2.54
N SER A 685 19.79 -24.87 -3.19
CA SER A 685 21.18 -24.84 -2.69
C SER A 685 21.89 -23.60 -3.21
N GLY A 686 22.51 -22.82 -2.32
CA GLY A 686 23.14 -21.54 -2.69
C GLY A 686 22.11 -20.59 -3.31
N ASP A 687 22.48 -19.95 -4.42
CA ASP A 687 21.60 -19.06 -5.20
C ASP A 687 20.57 -19.84 -6.04
N ALA A 688 20.75 -21.15 -6.19
CA ALA A 688 19.94 -21.96 -7.08
C ALA A 688 18.63 -22.41 -6.40
N PRO A 689 17.47 -22.11 -7.02
CA PRO A 689 16.18 -22.48 -6.45
C PRO A 689 15.96 -23.99 -6.49
N GLY A 690 15.10 -24.49 -5.60
CA GLY A 690 14.53 -25.82 -5.76
C GLY A 690 13.60 -25.86 -6.96
N TYR A 691 13.40 -27.04 -7.55
CA TYR A 691 12.58 -27.19 -8.73
C TYR A 691 11.86 -28.53 -8.79
N ALA A 692 10.77 -28.55 -9.56
CA ALA A 692 10.17 -29.76 -10.10
C ALA A 692 10.22 -29.68 -11.63
N SER A 693 10.66 -30.75 -12.28
CA SER A 693 10.75 -30.83 -13.73
C SER A 693 9.93 -31.99 -14.27
N SER A 694 9.39 -31.82 -15.47
CA SER A 694 8.79 -32.88 -16.26
C SER A 694 9.42 -32.90 -17.64
N SER A 695 9.68 -34.10 -18.15
CA SER A 695 10.28 -34.29 -19.47
C SER A 695 9.49 -35.31 -20.27
N ALA A 696 9.38 -35.10 -21.56
CA ALA A 696 8.82 -36.06 -22.51
C ALA A 696 9.64 -36.02 -23.80
N GLY A 697 9.85 -37.18 -24.42
CA GLY A 697 10.65 -37.28 -25.62
C GLY A 697 10.36 -38.52 -26.43
N ALA A 698 10.81 -38.47 -27.67
CA ALA A 698 10.78 -39.57 -28.60
C ALA A 698 12.15 -39.70 -29.25
N MET A 699 12.58 -40.92 -29.47
CA MET A 699 13.79 -41.22 -30.21
C MET A 699 13.55 -42.36 -31.19
N GLY A 700 14.34 -42.39 -32.25
CA GLY A 700 14.34 -43.48 -33.20
C GLY A 700 15.71 -43.65 -33.84
N GLY A 701 15.92 -44.82 -34.40
CA GLY A 701 17.19 -45.12 -35.04
C GLY A 701 17.11 -46.24 -36.03
N LEU A 702 18.13 -46.28 -36.89
CA LEU A 702 18.33 -47.28 -37.93
C LEU A 702 19.74 -47.84 -37.77
N GLY A 703 19.88 -49.15 -37.90
CA GLY A 703 21.16 -49.84 -37.76
C GLY A 703 21.34 -50.94 -38.80
N ILE A 704 22.59 -51.20 -39.12
CA ILE A 704 23.01 -52.35 -39.94
C ILE A 704 23.88 -53.28 -39.11
N ARG A 705 23.71 -54.59 -39.31
CA ARG A 705 24.66 -55.61 -38.86
C ARG A 705 25.84 -55.64 -39.82
N ALA A 706 26.89 -54.87 -39.50
CA ALA A 706 28.07 -54.74 -40.34
C ALA A 706 28.95 -56.02 -40.33
N LEU A 707 29.06 -56.68 -39.18
CA LEU A 707 29.72 -57.97 -38.99
C LEU A 707 28.94 -58.82 -37.99
N PRO A 708 29.18 -60.14 -37.89
CA PRO A 708 28.67 -60.93 -36.78
C PRO A 708 29.03 -60.28 -35.44
N GLY A 709 28.02 -59.90 -34.67
CA GLY A 709 28.19 -59.22 -33.38
C GLY A 709 28.43 -57.71 -33.44
N LEU A 710 28.74 -57.09 -34.59
CA LEU A 710 28.91 -55.63 -34.71
C LEU A 710 27.72 -54.98 -35.41
N ARG A 711 27.13 -53.98 -34.76
CA ARG A 711 26.09 -53.12 -35.31
C ARG A 711 26.56 -51.68 -35.33
N LEU A 712 26.29 -51.00 -36.43
CA LEU A 712 26.54 -49.58 -36.62
C LEU A 712 25.24 -48.92 -37.06
N GLY A 713 24.94 -47.75 -36.52
CA GLY A 713 23.71 -47.07 -36.86
C GLY A 713 23.68 -45.59 -36.51
N LEU A 714 22.57 -44.97 -36.89
CA LEU A 714 22.25 -43.58 -36.56
C LEU A 714 21.04 -43.55 -35.64
N VAL A 715 21.05 -42.58 -34.74
CA VAL A 715 19.96 -42.33 -33.80
C VAL A 715 19.66 -40.85 -33.77
N GLY A 716 18.38 -40.51 -33.66
CA GLY A 716 17.94 -39.14 -33.46
C GLY A 716 16.73 -39.09 -32.53
N GLY A 717 16.45 -37.92 -32.00
CA GLY A 717 15.27 -37.73 -31.16
C GLY A 717 15.00 -36.28 -30.81
N TYR A 718 13.81 -36.08 -30.27
CA TYR A 718 13.34 -34.82 -29.74
C TYR A 718 12.96 -35.02 -28.27
N ALA A 719 13.27 -34.04 -27.43
CA ALA A 719 12.75 -33.99 -26.07
C ALA A 719 12.34 -32.58 -25.70
N TRP A 720 11.31 -32.52 -24.86
CA TRP A 720 10.83 -31.34 -24.19
C TRP A 720 11.03 -31.51 -22.69
N THR A 721 11.54 -30.49 -22.01
CA THR A 721 11.70 -30.46 -20.55
C THR A 721 11.16 -29.14 -20.00
N GLY A 722 10.10 -29.22 -19.20
CA GLY A 722 9.59 -28.09 -18.43
C GLY A 722 10.07 -28.16 -16.97
N ALA A 723 10.35 -27.01 -16.37
CA ALA A 723 10.68 -26.90 -14.95
C ALA A 723 9.99 -25.69 -14.29
N ASP A 724 9.39 -25.93 -13.12
CA ASP A 724 8.85 -24.91 -12.21
C ASP A 724 9.81 -24.74 -11.04
N TYR A 725 10.26 -23.50 -10.80
CA TYR A 725 11.18 -23.18 -9.71
C TYR A 725 10.40 -22.69 -8.47
N PHE A 726 10.67 -23.33 -7.33
CA PHE A 726 9.98 -23.08 -6.06
C PHE A 726 10.21 -21.66 -5.55
N THR A 727 9.39 -21.23 -4.59
CA THR A 727 9.42 -19.86 -4.03
C THR A 727 9.20 -18.75 -5.07
N GLY A 728 8.49 -19.09 -6.17
CA GLY A 728 8.19 -18.14 -7.24
C GLY A 728 9.44 -17.73 -8.03
N ARG A 729 10.41 -18.64 -8.20
CA ARG A 729 11.71 -18.33 -8.84
C ARG A 729 11.69 -18.49 -10.36
N GLY A 730 10.49 -18.61 -10.93
CA GLY A 730 10.25 -18.63 -12.36
C GLY A 730 9.94 -20.02 -12.92
N ARG A 731 10.01 -20.11 -14.24
CA ARG A 731 9.79 -21.32 -15.03
C ARG A 731 10.81 -21.39 -16.16
N SER A 732 11.09 -22.59 -16.64
CA SER A 732 11.82 -22.79 -17.89
C SER A 732 11.25 -23.93 -18.72
N ASP A 733 11.44 -23.80 -20.01
CA ASP A 733 11.06 -24.74 -21.06
C ASP A 733 12.30 -24.97 -21.92
N ASP A 734 12.72 -26.22 -22.11
CA ASP A 734 13.85 -26.56 -22.96
C ASP A 734 13.43 -27.62 -23.99
N GLN A 735 13.69 -27.30 -25.26
CA GLN A 735 13.42 -28.17 -26.39
C GLN A 735 14.74 -28.58 -27.02
N VAL A 736 15.00 -29.87 -27.12
CA VAL A 736 16.26 -30.40 -27.63
C VAL A 736 16.04 -31.39 -28.77
N TRP A 737 16.75 -31.16 -29.86
CA TRP A 737 16.91 -32.12 -30.95
C TRP A 737 18.29 -32.77 -30.84
N ARG A 738 18.36 -34.09 -30.85
CA ARG A 738 19.62 -34.85 -30.82
C ARG A 738 19.77 -35.68 -32.08
N ALA A 739 20.99 -35.74 -32.61
CA ALA A 739 21.37 -36.65 -33.68
C ALA A 739 22.77 -37.20 -33.42
N GLY A 740 22.96 -38.49 -33.67
CA GLY A 740 24.21 -39.16 -33.38
C GLY A 740 24.39 -40.49 -34.08
N ALA A 741 25.60 -41.02 -33.96
CA ALA A 741 25.95 -42.35 -34.42
C ALA A 741 26.16 -43.27 -33.22
N TYR A 742 25.85 -44.54 -33.40
CA TYR A 742 26.08 -45.55 -32.39
C TYR A 742 26.75 -46.81 -32.94
N ALA A 743 27.43 -47.50 -32.04
CA ALA A 743 28.01 -48.81 -32.26
C ALA A 743 27.59 -49.75 -31.13
N ALA A 744 27.25 -51.00 -31.47
CA ALA A 744 26.98 -52.04 -30.49
C ALA A 744 27.74 -53.31 -30.88
N VAL A 745 28.51 -53.86 -29.94
CA VAL A 745 29.38 -55.01 -30.13
C VAL A 745 28.99 -56.10 -29.15
N ASP A 746 28.60 -57.26 -29.67
CA ASP A 746 28.38 -58.50 -28.94
C ASP A 746 29.57 -59.43 -29.17
N ALA A 747 30.37 -59.67 -28.13
CA ALA A 747 31.60 -60.46 -28.17
C ALA A 747 31.56 -61.57 -27.10
N GLY A 748 30.89 -62.68 -27.43
CA GLY A 748 30.67 -63.78 -26.48
C GLY A 748 29.81 -63.34 -25.29
N PRO A 749 30.28 -63.46 -24.03
CA PRO A 749 29.52 -63.02 -22.86
C PRO A 749 29.53 -61.49 -22.66
N TRP A 750 30.30 -60.75 -23.45
CA TRP A 750 30.48 -59.31 -23.30
C TRP A 750 29.65 -58.51 -24.30
N THR A 751 29.12 -57.40 -23.84
CA THR A 751 28.42 -56.41 -24.67
C THR A 751 29.01 -55.04 -24.46
N LEU A 752 29.33 -54.35 -25.55
CA LEU A 752 29.81 -52.97 -25.55
C LEU A 752 28.91 -52.12 -26.43
N ASP A 753 28.28 -51.11 -25.84
CA ASP A 753 27.45 -50.14 -26.53
C ASP A 753 28.10 -48.76 -26.44
N ALA A 754 28.14 -48.01 -27.54
CA ALA A 754 28.69 -46.66 -27.59
C ALA A 754 27.80 -45.75 -28.43
N LEU A 755 27.65 -44.51 -28.00
CA LEU A 755 26.88 -43.46 -28.66
C LEU A 755 27.64 -42.14 -28.56
N ALA A 756 27.71 -41.43 -29.68
CA ALA A 756 28.13 -40.04 -29.74
C ALA A 756 27.06 -39.24 -30.48
N ALA A 757 26.52 -38.20 -29.82
CA ALA A 757 25.46 -37.36 -30.35
C ALA A 757 25.73 -35.88 -30.10
N TYR A 758 25.17 -35.05 -30.97
CA TYR A 758 25.10 -33.61 -30.78
C TYR A 758 23.65 -33.19 -30.58
N GLY A 759 23.42 -32.25 -29.67
CA GLY A 759 22.12 -31.69 -29.32
C GLY A 759 22.04 -30.20 -29.60
N TRP A 760 20.92 -29.76 -30.18
CA TRP A 760 20.56 -28.34 -30.32
C TRP A 760 19.37 -28.03 -29.42
N HIS A 761 19.58 -27.11 -28.49
CA HIS A 761 18.57 -26.70 -27.53
C HIS A 761 17.99 -25.32 -27.87
N THR A 762 16.69 -25.16 -27.66
CA THR A 762 16.02 -23.86 -27.56
C THR A 762 15.37 -23.80 -26.19
N ALA A 763 15.91 -22.94 -25.32
CA ALA A 763 15.43 -22.76 -23.97
C ALA A 763 14.71 -21.42 -23.82
N ARG A 764 13.53 -21.44 -23.23
CA ARG A 764 12.80 -20.25 -22.80
C ARG A 764 12.74 -20.24 -21.29
N SER A 765 12.99 -19.09 -20.67
CA SER A 765 12.87 -18.92 -19.24
C SER A 765 12.11 -17.65 -18.92
N SER A 766 11.30 -17.71 -17.88
CA SER A 766 10.63 -16.55 -17.32
C SER A 766 10.78 -16.55 -15.80
N ARG A 767 10.96 -15.37 -15.19
CA ARG A 767 10.98 -15.22 -13.73
C ARG A 767 10.22 -13.96 -13.31
N PRO A 768 9.41 -14.02 -12.25
CA PRO A 768 8.74 -12.83 -11.75
C PRO A 768 9.74 -11.91 -11.03
N VAL A 769 9.65 -10.62 -11.31
CA VAL A 769 10.43 -9.55 -10.69
C VAL A 769 9.44 -8.52 -10.16
N TRP A 770 9.05 -8.70 -8.89
CA TRP A 770 7.99 -7.91 -8.24
C TRP A 770 6.69 -7.92 -9.07
N ASP A 771 6.28 -6.77 -9.61
CA ASP A 771 5.06 -6.60 -10.43
C ASP A 771 5.30 -6.79 -11.94
N SER A 772 6.50 -7.24 -12.34
CA SER A 772 6.92 -7.50 -13.72
C SER A 772 7.37 -8.95 -13.92
N VAL A 773 7.55 -9.36 -15.17
CA VAL A 773 8.10 -10.67 -15.54
C VAL A 773 9.29 -10.46 -16.46
N ALA A 774 10.44 -11.04 -16.09
CA ALA A 774 11.62 -11.07 -16.94
C ALA A 774 11.61 -12.36 -17.77
N GLU A 775 11.77 -12.25 -19.09
CA GLU A 775 11.74 -13.37 -20.02
C GLU A 775 12.96 -13.38 -20.95
N SER A 776 13.49 -14.56 -21.26
CA SER A 776 14.56 -14.74 -22.25
C SER A 776 14.36 -16.01 -23.07
N THR A 777 14.77 -15.97 -24.34
CA THR A 777 14.95 -17.15 -25.19
C THR A 777 16.43 -17.29 -25.50
N GLY A 778 17.00 -18.48 -25.27
CA GLY A 778 18.42 -18.78 -25.50
C GLY A 778 18.62 -20.08 -26.26
N THR A 779 19.81 -20.23 -26.84
CA THR A 779 20.25 -21.43 -27.56
C THR A 779 21.38 -22.12 -26.82
N MET A 780 21.42 -23.46 -26.90
CA MET A 780 22.52 -24.24 -26.31
C MET A 780 22.95 -25.36 -27.26
N GLY A 781 24.23 -25.69 -27.24
CA GLY A 781 24.81 -26.85 -27.91
C GLY A 781 25.22 -27.91 -26.89
N GLU A 782 24.88 -29.17 -27.15
CA GLU A 782 25.18 -30.32 -26.28
C GLU A 782 26.06 -31.33 -27.03
N TRP A 783 27.18 -31.71 -26.43
CA TRP A 783 27.90 -32.93 -26.81
C TRP A 783 27.58 -34.04 -25.83
N LEU A 784 27.01 -35.13 -26.32
CA LEU A 784 26.64 -36.30 -25.55
C LEU A 784 27.49 -37.51 -25.96
N GLY A 785 28.27 -38.02 -25.02
CA GLY A 785 28.97 -39.29 -25.12
C GLY A 785 28.40 -40.31 -24.16
N PHE A 786 28.18 -41.54 -24.62
CA PHE A 786 27.71 -42.64 -23.79
C PHE A 786 28.45 -43.92 -24.16
N ALA A 787 28.87 -44.67 -23.15
CA ALA A 787 29.45 -46.00 -23.31
C ALA A 787 28.91 -46.93 -22.21
N ARG A 788 28.52 -48.15 -22.58
CA ARG A 788 28.12 -49.20 -21.66
C ARG A 788 28.91 -50.46 -21.95
N ALA A 789 29.53 -51.03 -20.93
CA ALA A 789 30.11 -52.36 -20.98
C ALA A 789 29.37 -53.27 -20.00
N ALA A 790 29.04 -54.49 -20.41
CA ALA A 790 28.37 -55.44 -19.55
C ALA A 790 28.81 -56.88 -19.85
N ARG A 791 28.70 -57.75 -18.85
CA ARG A 791 29.01 -59.18 -18.99
C ARG A 791 27.86 -60.03 -18.47
N ARG A 792 27.35 -60.93 -19.30
CA ARG A 792 26.26 -61.84 -18.91
C ARG A 792 26.79 -63.11 -18.24
N PHE A 793 26.11 -63.54 -17.18
CA PHE A 793 26.28 -64.82 -16.50
C PHE A 793 24.93 -65.55 -16.46
N ASP A 794 24.82 -66.66 -17.19
CA ASP A 794 23.61 -67.49 -17.21
C ASP A 794 23.66 -68.56 -16.11
N PHE A 795 22.59 -68.68 -15.31
CA PHE A 795 22.46 -69.62 -14.19
C PHE A 795 21.50 -70.79 -14.47
N GLY A 796 21.03 -70.92 -15.71
CA GLY A 796 20.02 -71.91 -16.11
C GLY A 796 18.59 -71.47 -15.82
N ASN A 797 17.61 -72.22 -16.34
CA ASN A 797 16.17 -71.95 -16.19
C ASN A 797 15.74 -70.51 -16.60
N GLY A 798 16.45 -69.93 -17.57
CA GLY A 798 16.20 -68.57 -18.06
C GLY A 798 16.65 -67.45 -17.11
N LEU A 799 17.32 -67.75 -15.99
CA LEU A 799 17.85 -66.76 -15.05
C LEU A 799 19.26 -66.32 -15.45
N ALA A 800 19.51 -65.01 -15.47
CA ALA A 800 20.83 -64.44 -15.71
C ALA A 800 21.12 -63.22 -14.83
N ALA A 801 22.40 -63.00 -14.54
CA ALA A 801 22.90 -61.75 -13.97
C ALA A 801 23.87 -61.07 -14.94
N GLU A 802 23.81 -59.74 -14.99
CA GLU A 802 24.62 -58.92 -15.87
C GLU A 802 25.18 -57.73 -15.09
N PRO A 803 26.39 -57.85 -14.50
CA PRO A 803 27.14 -56.69 -14.07
C PRO A 803 27.42 -55.77 -15.26
N PHE A 804 27.26 -54.47 -15.04
CA PHE A 804 27.46 -53.46 -16.06
C PHE A 804 28.18 -52.24 -15.50
N ALA A 805 28.91 -51.57 -16.39
CA ALA A 805 29.49 -50.25 -16.19
C ALA A 805 28.98 -49.32 -17.29
N VAL A 806 28.65 -48.08 -16.94
CA VAL A 806 28.26 -47.02 -17.88
C VAL A 806 29.17 -45.82 -17.64
N GLY A 807 29.66 -45.21 -18.70
CA GLY A 807 30.22 -43.86 -18.70
C GLY A 807 29.33 -42.93 -19.52
N GLN A 808 29.05 -41.74 -19.01
CA GLN A 808 28.33 -40.70 -19.74
C GLN A 808 29.03 -39.36 -19.60
N PHE A 809 29.19 -38.69 -20.72
CA PHE A 809 29.78 -37.36 -20.85
C PHE A 809 28.75 -36.41 -21.44
N VAL A 810 28.57 -35.25 -20.80
CA VAL A 810 27.71 -34.17 -21.29
C VAL A 810 28.49 -32.86 -21.21
N SER A 811 28.71 -32.21 -22.34
CA SER A 811 29.21 -30.84 -22.40
C SER A 811 28.13 -29.94 -22.97
N LEU A 812 27.63 -29.00 -22.16
CA LEU A 812 26.60 -28.06 -22.55
C LEU A 812 27.21 -26.67 -22.68
N ARG A 813 27.19 -26.12 -23.89
CA ARG A 813 27.55 -24.73 -24.17
C ARG A 813 26.27 -23.91 -24.31
N ARG A 814 26.02 -23.00 -23.39
CA ARG A 814 24.93 -22.03 -23.45
C ARG A 814 25.43 -20.72 -24.02
N ASP A 815 24.71 -20.18 -25.00
CA ASP A 815 25.00 -18.84 -25.53
C ASP A 815 24.57 -17.74 -24.56
N ALA A 816 25.11 -16.53 -24.73
CA ALA A 816 24.69 -15.39 -23.90
C ALA A 816 23.20 -15.08 -24.14
N ALA A 817 22.49 -14.73 -23.08
CA ALA A 817 21.06 -14.41 -23.14
C ALA A 817 20.79 -13.08 -22.46
N THR A 818 19.85 -12.32 -23.01
CA THR A 818 19.37 -11.06 -22.41
C THR A 818 17.89 -11.20 -22.11
N GLU A 819 17.51 -10.93 -20.87
CA GLU A 819 16.10 -10.88 -20.48
C GLU A 819 15.44 -9.57 -20.91
N SER A 820 14.12 -9.63 -21.05
CA SER A 820 13.26 -8.49 -21.35
C SER A 820 12.03 -8.50 -20.44
N GLY A 821 11.34 -7.36 -20.31
CA GLY A 821 10.08 -7.25 -19.54
C GLY A 821 10.19 -6.71 -18.11
N ALA A 822 11.38 -6.68 -17.49
CA ALA A 822 11.60 -6.18 -16.12
C ALA A 822 12.52 -4.94 -16.03
N GLY A 823 12.72 -4.22 -17.14
CA GLY A 823 13.51 -2.97 -17.18
C GLY A 823 14.94 -3.14 -16.68
N ALA A 824 15.33 -2.34 -15.69
CA ALA A 824 16.65 -2.36 -15.06
C ALA A 824 17.04 -3.71 -14.45
N ALA A 825 16.02 -4.46 -14.00
CA ALA A 825 16.17 -5.74 -13.33
C ALA A 825 16.30 -6.92 -14.30
N ASN A 826 16.19 -6.70 -15.62
CA ASN A 826 16.54 -7.70 -16.62
C ASN A 826 17.98 -8.16 -16.42
N LEU A 827 18.27 -9.44 -16.67
CA LEU A 827 19.62 -9.98 -16.59
C LEU A 827 20.27 -10.10 -17.97
N LEU A 828 21.55 -9.75 -17.99
CA LEU A 828 22.50 -10.08 -19.04
C LEU A 828 23.26 -11.32 -18.57
N VAL A 829 22.87 -12.49 -19.07
CA VAL A 829 23.44 -13.78 -18.69
C VAL A 829 24.58 -14.09 -19.64
N ALA A 830 25.77 -14.31 -19.09
CA ALA A 830 26.96 -14.61 -19.88
C ALA A 830 26.86 -16.00 -20.54
N ALA A 831 27.49 -16.14 -21.71
CA ALA A 831 27.72 -17.44 -22.31
C ALA A 831 28.60 -18.28 -21.38
N ASP A 832 28.30 -19.57 -21.27
CA ASP A 832 29.00 -20.47 -20.35
C ASP A 832 29.07 -21.89 -20.91
N THR A 833 30.07 -22.66 -20.48
CA THR A 833 30.22 -24.07 -20.84
C THR A 833 30.31 -24.91 -19.58
N SER A 834 29.33 -25.79 -19.39
CA SER A 834 29.26 -26.71 -18.25
C SER A 834 29.55 -28.14 -18.70
N LEU A 835 30.19 -28.93 -17.83
CA LEU A 835 30.61 -30.30 -18.13
C LEU A 835 30.19 -31.25 -17.00
N SER A 836 29.59 -32.38 -17.38
CA SER A 836 29.24 -33.49 -16.50
C SER A 836 29.88 -34.76 -17.05
N LEU A 837 30.56 -35.50 -16.16
CA LEU A 837 31.14 -36.78 -16.47
C LEU A 837 30.70 -37.75 -15.39
N THR A 838 29.88 -38.72 -15.74
CA THR A 838 29.34 -39.68 -14.79
C THR A 838 29.76 -41.11 -15.11
N SER A 839 29.93 -41.92 -14.07
CA SER A 839 30.05 -43.37 -14.20
C SER A 839 28.98 -44.07 -13.37
N VAL A 840 28.42 -45.16 -13.89
CA VAL A 840 27.54 -46.06 -13.14
C VAL A 840 28.13 -47.45 -13.10
N ALA A 841 28.33 -48.01 -11.91
CA ALA A 841 28.65 -49.43 -11.72
C ALA A 841 27.42 -50.12 -11.12
N GLY A 842 26.94 -51.19 -11.75
CA GLY A 842 25.70 -51.82 -11.33
C GLY A 842 25.55 -53.29 -11.71
N LEU A 843 24.42 -53.86 -11.29
CA LEU A 843 24.03 -55.24 -11.55
C LEU A 843 22.59 -55.24 -12.08
N ARG A 844 22.36 -56.00 -13.16
CA ARG A 844 21.03 -56.34 -13.66
C ARG A 844 20.76 -57.83 -13.42
N LEU A 845 19.54 -58.15 -13.02
CA LEU A 845 19.01 -59.51 -12.94
C LEU A 845 17.85 -59.65 -13.92
N GLU A 846 17.85 -60.72 -14.72
CA GLU A 846 16.83 -60.98 -15.73
C GLU A 846 16.32 -62.43 -15.62
N LYS A 847 15.02 -62.63 -15.89
CA LYS A 847 14.45 -63.98 -16.01
C LYS A 847 13.58 -64.10 -17.25
N THR A 848 13.92 -65.01 -18.15
CA THR A 848 13.15 -65.22 -19.39
C THR A 848 12.14 -66.36 -19.24
N PHE A 849 10.88 -66.07 -19.56
CA PHE A 849 9.78 -67.01 -19.65
C PHE A 849 9.38 -67.22 -21.12
N ALA A 850 9.30 -68.47 -21.56
CA ALA A 850 8.83 -68.81 -22.91
C ALA A 850 7.36 -69.24 -22.86
N PHE A 851 6.54 -68.73 -23.79
CA PHE A 851 5.13 -69.11 -23.96
C PHE A 851 4.77 -69.15 -25.45
N GLY A 852 4.75 -70.36 -26.02
CA GLY A 852 4.58 -70.54 -27.46
C GLY A 852 5.69 -69.84 -28.25
N ALA A 853 5.31 -68.98 -29.18
CA ALA A 853 6.22 -68.20 -30.03
C ALA A 853 6.78 -66.92 -29.37
N TRP A 854 6.40 -66.63 -28.13
CA TRP A 854 6.74 -65.40 -27.43
C TRP A 854 7.69 -65.64 -26.26
N ARG A 855 8.53 -64.65 -25.95
CA ARG A 855 9.41 -64.66 -24.77
C ARG A 855 9.24 -63.38 -23.96
N LEU A 856 8.94 -63.51 -22.67
CA LEU A 856 8.82 -62.39 -21.73
C LEU A 856 10.04 -62.39 -20.82
N THR A 857 10.73 -61.27 -20.72
CA THR A 857 11.90 -61.10 -19.85
C THR A 857 11.68 -59.89 -18.92
N PRO A 858 11.18 -60.11 -17.69
CA PRO A 858 11.34 -59.14 -16.61
C PRO A 858 12.80 -58.94 -16.24
N GLU A 859 13.12 -57.71 -15.87
CA GLU A 859 14.41 -57.33 -15.33
C GLU A 859 14.28 -56.37 -14.15
N VAL A 860 15.24 -56.43 -13.24
CA VAL A 860 15.50 -55.43 -12.20
C VAL A 860 16.98 -55.08 -12.21
N PHE A 861 17.32 -53.84 -11.91
CA PHE A 861 18.71 -53.41 -11.86
C PHE A 861 18.93 -52.33 -10.80
N GLY A 862 20.15 -52.28 -10.31
CA GLY A 862 20.62 -51.26 -9.37
C GLY A 862 22.08 -50.94 -9.62
N GLY A 863 22.52 -49.74 -9.25
CA GLY A 863 23.91 -49.34 -9.36
C GLY A 863 24.22 -48.07 -8.60
N TRP A 864 25.51 -47.82 -8.43
CA TRP A 864 26.05 -46.57 -7.88
C TRP A 864 26.49 -45.67 -9.03
N LYS A 865 25.99 -44.45 -9.05
CA LYS A 865 26.34 -43.39 -10.00
C LYS A 865 27.25 -42.39 -9.29
N HIS A 866 28.38 -42.06 -9.91
CA HIS A 866 29.31 -41.04 -9.45
C HIS A 866 29.46 -39.93 -10.49
N GLU A 867 29.45 -38.66 -10.06
CA GLU A 867 29.72 -37.47 -10.88
C GLU A 867 31.15 -36.97 -10.61
N TYR A 868 31.97 -36.84 -11.66
CA TYR A 868 33.36 -36.42 -11.57
C TYR A 868 33.54 -34.90 -11.79
N GLY A 869 32.57 -34.24 -12.42
CA GLY A 869 32.59 -32.81 -12.73
C GLY A 869 32.53 -31.89 -11.51
N ASP A 870 32.46 -30.59 -11.77
CA ASP A 870 32.27 -29.57 -10.74
C ASP A 870 30.85 -29.70 -10.16
N PRO A 871 30.70 -29.98 -8.84
CA PRO A 871 29.40 -30.11 -8.23
C PRO A 871 28.70 -28.76 -8.01
N ALA A 872 29.32 -27.60 -8.27
CA ALA A 872 28.70 -26.29 -8.02
C ALA A 872 28.99 -25.25 -9.12
N PRO A 873 28.57 -25.48 -10.38
CA PRO A 873 28.82 -24.56 -11.48
C PRO A 873 28.19 -23.18 -11.20
N SER A 874 28.89 -22.09 -11.52
CA SER A 874 28.41 -20.72 -11.29
C SER A 874 27.90 -20.06 -12.57
N VAL A 875 26.78 -19.37 -12.51
CA VAL A 875 26.25 -18.54 -13.60
C VAL A 875 26.67 -17.09 -13.38
N THR A 876 27.38 -16.51 -14.34
CA THR A 876 27.67 -15.07 -14.33
C THR A 876 26.54 -14.30 -15.00
N ALA A 877 26.02 -13.28 -14.31
CA ALA A 877 25.00 -12.38 -14.83
C ALA A 877 25.32 -10.92 -14.45
N ALA A 878 24.72 -9.97 -15.15
CA ALA A 878 24.70 -8.56 -14.75
C ALA A 878 23.28 -8.02 -14.88
N LEU A 879 22.93 -7.02 -14.07
CA LEU A 879 21.66 -6.30 -14.26
C LEU A 879 21.76 -5.42 -15.50
N ALA A 880 20.72 -5.36 -16.32
CA ALA A 880 20.71 -4.53 -17.53
C ALA A 880 20.89 -3.03 -17.21
N GLY A 881 20.45 -2.58 -16.03
CA GLY A 881 20.72 -1.23 -15.53
C GLY A 881 22.16 -1.00 -15.03
N ALA A 882 22.93 -2.06 -14.81
CA ALA A 882 24.33 -2.00 -14.36
C ALA A 882 25.21 -3.08 -15.04
N PRO A 883 25.40 -3.00 -16.37
CA PRO A 883 26.06 -4.06 -17.15
C PRO A 883 27.55 -4.28 -16.81
N ASP A 884 28.20 -3.28 -16.26
CA ASP A 884 29.60 -3.26 -15.79
C ASP A 884 29.78 -3.74 -14.35
N ALA A 885 28.69 -4.12 -13.66
CA ALA A 885 28.69 -4.71 -12.33
C ALA A 885 28.20 -6.18 -12.37
N PRO A 886 28.99 -7.11 -12.95
CA PRO A 886 28.60 -8.52 -13.00
C PRO A 886 28.68 -9.18 -11.62
N PHE A 887 27.84 -10.18 -11.42
CA PHE A 887 27.83 -11.04 -10.25
C PHE A 887 27.72 -12.52 -10.65
N ALA A 888 28.27 -13.40 -9.82
CA ALA A 888 28.17 -14.83 -9.99
C ALA A 888 27.08 -15.39 -9.07
N ALA A 889 26.17 -16.20 -9.61
CA ALA A 889 25.16 -16.93 -8.88
C ALA A 889 25.50 -18.43 -8.90
N SER A 890 25.51 -19.09 -7.74
CA SER A 890 25.74 -20.53 -7.65
C SER A 890 24.63 -21.34 -8.34
N GLY A 891 25.02 -22.38 -9.09
CA GLY A 891 24.16 -23.43 -9.68
C GLY A 891 23.57 -24.43 -8.68
N GLY A 892 24.01 -24.32 -7.42
CA GLY A 892 23.66 -25.24 -6.34
C GLY A 892 24.48 -26.54 -6.40
N ALA A 893 24.60 -27.20 -5.24
CA ALA A 893 25.37 -28.43 -5.13
C ALA A 893 24.67 -29.60 -5.85
N VAL A 894 25.41 -30.26 -6.74
CA VAL A 894 25.04 -31.51 -7.40
C VAL A 894 25.54 -32.68 -6.54
N ASP A 895 24.71 -33.71 -6.41
CA ASP A 895 25.10 -34.94 -5.73
C ASP A 895 26.31 -35.59 -6.42
N ARG A 896 27.41 -35.74 -5.67
CA ARG A 896 28.59 -36.50 -6.14
C ARG A 896 28.23 -37.97 -6.37
N ASP A 897 27.37 -38.51 -5.51
CA ASP A 897 27.02 -39.92 -5.47
C ASP A 897 25.50 -40.08 -5.44
N GLN A 898 24.97 -40.93 -6.32
CA GLN A 898 23.55 -41.23 -6.44
C GLN A 898 23.31 -42.74 -6.57
N ALA A 899 22.22 -43.23 -6.00
CA ALA A 899 21.72 -44.57 -6.30
C ALA A 899 20.96 -44.56 -7.62
N ARG A 900 21.24 -45.50 -8.51
CA ARG A 900 20.45 -45.79 -9.71
C ARG A 900 19.68 -47.08 -9.51
N PHE A 901 18.43 -47.11 -9.93
CA PHE A 901 17.58 -48.29 -9.83
C PHE A 901 16.56 -48.34 -10.96
N GLY A 902 15.96 -49.51 -11.15
CA GLY A 902 14.78 -49.63 -11.99
C GLY A 902 14.39 -51.07 -12.31
N ALA A 903 13.35 -51.18 -13.13
CA ALA A 903 12.76 -52.44 -13.54
C ALA A 903 12.25 -52.34 -14.98
N GLY A 904 12.15 -53.47 -15.68
CA GLY A 904 11.63 -53.49 -17.04
C GLY A 904 11.02 -54.81 -17.43
N LEU A 905 10.27 -54.79 -18.52
CA LEU A 905 9.64 -55.94 -19.14
C LEU A 905 9.93 -55.89 -20.64
N LYS A 906 10.46 -56.99 -21.19
CA LYS A 906 10.70 -57.15 -22.63
C LYS A 906 9.87 -58.29 -23.17
N LEU A 907 9.07 -58.04 -24.19
CA LEU A 907 8.28 -59.03 -24.90
C LEU A 907 8.85 -59.21 -26.31
N TRP A 908 9.24 -60.43 -26.63
CA TRP A 908 9.78 -60.83 -27.93
C TRP A 908 8.76 -61.64 -28.70
N GLY A 909 8.51 -61.26 -29.95
CA GLY A 909 7.62 -61.97 -30.88
C GLY A 909 8.37 -62.63 -32.04
N THR A 910 7.61 -63.17 -32.99
CA THR A 910 8.12 -63.78 -34.22
C THR A 910 8.76 -62.74 -35.14
N GLY A 911 9.80 -63.11 -35.91
CA GLY A 911 10.42 -62.23 -36.90
C GLY A 911 11.32 -61.12 -36.33
N GLY A 912 11.73 -61.21 -35.06
CA GLY A 912 12.65 -60.24 -34.46
C GLY A 912 11.99 -58.96 -33.95
N ALA A 913 10.65 -58.89 -33.95
CA ALA A 913 9.90 -57.81 -33.31
C ALA A 913 10.00 -57.91 -31.78
N ALA A 914 10.20 -56.77 -31.11
CA ALA A 914 10.21 -56.70 -29.66
C ALA A 914 9.56 -55.41 -29.16
N VAL A 915 8.85 -55.51 -28.04
CA VAL A 915 8.31 -54.38 -27.29
C VAL A 915 8.92 -54.41 -25.90
N ALA A 916 9.33 -53.25 -25.41
CA ALA A 916 9.95 -53.16 -24.11
C ALA A 916 9.43 -51.94 -23.34
N ALA A 917 9.21 -52.12 -22.05
CA ALA A 917 8.80 -51.06 -21.13
C ALA A 917 9.77 -51.05 -19.95
N ARG A 918 10.21 -49.86 -19.54
CA ARG A 918 11.22 -49.72 -18.48
C ARG A 918 10.94 -48.51 -17.61
N PHE A 919 10.99 -48.74 -16.31
CA PHE A 919 11.09 -47.70 -15.29
C PHE A 919 12.55 -47.60 -14.81
N ASP A 920 13.06 -46.38 -14.72
CA ASP A 920 14.44 -46.05 -14.38
C ASP A 920 14.44 -44.82 -13.47
N GLY A 921 15.33 -44.79 -12.48
CA GLY A 921 15.40 -43.67 -11.55
C GLY A 921 16.77 -43.50 -10.91
N THR A 922 17.00 -42.28 -10.44
CA THR A 922 18.15 -41.88 -9.64
C THR A 922 17.68 -41.21 -8.34
N ALA A 923 18.38 -41.47 -7.24
CA ALA A 923 18.14 -40.85 -5.96
C ALA A 923 19.47 -40.43 -5.31
N GLY A 924 19.58 -39.15 -4.97
CA GLY A 924 20.68 -38.56 -4.21
C GLY A 924 20.15 -37.69 -3.06
N GLY A 925 21.05 -36.92 -2.44
CA GLY A 925 20.71 -36.06 -1.30
C GLY A 925 20.06 -34.74 -1.71
N THR A 926 20.44 -34.18 -2.86
CA THR A 926 19.91 -32.91 -3.38
C THR A 926 19.00 -33.07 -4.59
N ARG A 927 19.05 -34.23 -5.27
CA ARG A 927 18.32 -34.49 -6.51
C ARG A 927 17.80 -35.91 -6.63
N SER A 928 16.62 -36.05 -7.22
CA SER A 928 16.09 -37.33 -7.68
C SER A 928 15.36 -37.19 -9.00
N SER A 929 15.43 -38.20 -9.85
CA SER A 929 14.67 -38.26 -11.10
C SER A 929 14.17 -39.68 -11.35
N TYR A 930 13.03 -39.79 -12.02
CA TYR A 930 12.47 -41.07 -12.42
C TYR A 930 11.78 -40.94 -13.77
N GLY A 931 11.88 -41.99 -14.58
CA GLY A 931 11.37 -42.01 -15.95
C GLY A 931 10.80 -43.36 -16.33
N LEU A 932 9.92 -43.32 -17.32
CA LEU A 932 9.34 -44.46 -17.99
C LEU A 932 9.69 -44.37 -19.48
N SER A 933 10.12 -45.47 -20.07
CA SER A 933 10.32 -45.61 -21.52
C SER A 933 9.53 -46.79 -22.07
N LEU A 934 9.01 -46.64 -23.29
CA LEU A 934 8.34 -47.68 -24.07
C LEU A 934 8.97 -47.74 -25.46
N GLY A 935 9.64 -48.85 -25.76
CA GLY A 935 10.37 -49.09 -27.00
C GLY A 935 9.70 -50.14 -27.90
N LEU A 936 9.79 -49.91 -29.21
CA LEU A 936 9.46 -50.85 -30.27
C LEU A 936 10.72 -51.16 -31.11
N ARG A 937 10.83 -52.42 -31.50
CA ARG A 937 11.84 -52.95 -32.40
C ARG A 937 11.21 -53.65 -33.59
N LEU A 938 11.80 -53.43 -34.78
CA LEU A 938 11.59 -54.27 -35.96
C LEU A 938 12.94 -54.63 -36.60
N GLY A 939 13.09 -55.88 -37.05
CA GLY A 939 14.23 -56.35 -37.84
C GLY A 939 13.75 -56.75 -39.23
N PHE A 940 14.51 -56.37 -40.27
CA PHE A 940 14.17 -56.55 -41.67
C PHE A 940 15.28 -57.29 -42.43
#